data_AF-A0A563C4L2-F1
#
_entry.id   AF-A0A563C4L2-F1
#
_cell.length_a   1.000
_cell.length_b   1.000
_cell.length_c   1.000
_cell.angle_alpha   90.00
_cell.angle_beta   90.00
_cell.angle_gamma   90.00
#
_symmetry.space_group_name_H-M   'P 1'
#
loop_
_entity.id
_entity.type
_entity.pdbx_description
1 polymer ?
#
loop_
_entity_poly.entity_id
_entity_poly.type
_entity_poly.pdbx_seq_one_letter_code
_entity_poly.pdbx_strand_id
1 'polypeptide(L)'
;MKDLRKYLKCKVQSAKCKVQSAKCKDVMFSLKYRTYLIPLVSFGFVCLIFCAMLLSGAEVKTFAEAVPSRSEIYLQTHLQTNQVNIAFSGSDAQQSKKDTGYVTYAVKTNNPTEYMNYLSSIDEDVNLNHTDPTVTDKIRPFSPATLYSNIPENTWGYCDQDLDNCKPITPASHPSVIYSPPDVSSSSLISTRAKYGYDITDIYYFYFVARVSPNLTPGTYSKKVLFTTITKEFTPSATFLPGKQFNDIVANLDSTHTVNVFKRSNTPPANLASASVVSTADSERPIYAWFNAPDRTVYWWTDADVAYVNDNASQMFEDFNRGVADMDLIDIRGMDTRYTKTMHNFFCDGNKSVKNYNIDGINTSGVWDFSGMFAGPLQPGVDKAPVDFSKLDTSSAIDMSNMFQRSNFTTIDVRSFNTKNVKYMGCMFCGVIKAKNIDLRGWDVSNLAGSHLMFASTQIEHINLAGWNSHKLLDTSRMFEGTVTLQSLDMTGMDTSKVKNMFGMFYLSALPNLDLTQLNTSSVTNMHSMFKQMSRISSLNFASFDTSNVTDFGEMFRGIVIGSRTLDVRSFNTSKATAMWMMFDGTNLIGNLDLSNFDTSHVGDMSNMFSNSVFLNSVNVSSFNTSAVVNMQGMFYRTLGMPVINIANFNTANVQNMQDVFRETGAVTIKASALFTTNSVIDSSRMFMDAVHLVGQNGTTYNAANPQDKTYARQDVAGLPGYFTF
;
A
#
# COMPACT_ATOMS: atom_id res chain seq x y z
N MET A 1 -22.50 -58.84 39.44
CA MET A 1 -22.05 -58.74 38.03
C MET A 1 -20.96 -57.67 38.01
N LYS A 2 -19.69 -58.06 38.21
CA LYS A 2 -18.79 -58.70 37.23
C LYS A 2 -18.54 -57.78 36.03
N ASP A 3 -17.32 -57.47 35.59
CA ASP A 3 -15.99 -57.89 36.03
C ASP A 3 -14.90 -56.96 35.43
N LEU A 4 -13.85 -56.79 36.23
CA LEU A 4 -12.40 -56.69 35.98
C LEU A 4 -11.84 -56.00 34.71
N ARG A 5 -10.89 -55.04 34.75
CA ARG A 5 -9.61 -54.85 35.50
C ARG A 5 -8.44 -55.73 34.99
N LYS A 6 -7.27 -55.09 34.80
CA LYS A 6 -5.85 -55.61 34.76
C LYS A 6 -5.31 -56.13 33.41
N TYR A 7 -4.03 -56.00 33.01
CA TYR A 7 -2.80 -55.36 33.53
C TYR A 7 -1.62 -55.61 32.54
N LEU A 8 -0.52 -54.83 32.70
CA LEU A 8 0.92 -55.17 32.51
C LEU A 8 1.43 -55.48 31.09
N LYS A 9 2.70 -55.32 30.71
CA LYS A 9 3.91 -54.55 31.11
C LYS A 9 4.99 -54.91 30.05
N CYS A 10 6.00 -54.05 29.95
CA CYS A 10 7.26 -54.18 29.20
C CYS A 10 7.90 -55.58 29.09
N LYS A 11 8.56 -55.88 27.96
CA LYS A 11 10.06 -55.86 27.82
C LYS A 11 10.54 -56.38 26.46
N VAL A 12 11.38 -55.57 25.82
CA VAL A 12 12.69 -55.85 25.17
C VAL A 12 12.95 -57.29 24.66
N GLN A 13 13.29 -57.42 23.37
CA GLN A 13 14.45 -58.21 22.95
C GLN A 13 15.01 -57.83 21.57
N SER A 14 16.34 -57.77 21.55
CA SER A 14 17.27 -57.54 20.44
C SER A 14 17.23 -58.61 19.36
N ALA A 15 17.64 -58.25 18.13
CA ALA A 15 18.36 -59.17 17.25
C ALA A 15 19.37 -58.42 16.36
N LYS A 16 20.64 -58.78 16.52
CA LYS A 16 21.75 -58.53 15.60
C LYS A 16 21.65 -59.48 14.39
N CYS A 17 22.05 -59.01 13.21
CA CYS A 17 22.77 -59.72 12.14
C CYS A 17 22.73 -58.83 10.88
N LYS A 18 23.68 -58.81 9.95
CA LYS A 18 25.11 -59.15 9.86
C LYS A 18 25.51 -58.57 8.50
N VAL A 19 26.75 -58.10 8.39
CA VAL A 19 27.41 -57.69 7.14
C VAL A 19 27.33 -58.78 6.08
N GLN A 20 27.05 -58.43 4.82
CA GLN A 20 27.65 -59.11 3.68
C GLN A 20 27.75 -58.22 2.43
N SER A 21 28.98 -58.10 1.96
CA SER A 21 29.44 -57.55 0.70
C SER A 21 28.92 -58.31 -0.52
N ALA A 22 28.71 -57.61 -1.63
CA ALA A 22 28.89 -58.18 -2.97
C ALA A 22 29.32 -57.10 -3.96
N LYS A 23 30.56 -57.23 -4.45
CA LYS A 23 31.06 -56.63 -5.70
C LYS A 23 30.79 -57.61 -6.85
N CYS A 24 30.51 -57.04 -8.03
CA CYS A 24 30.73 -57.52 -9.42
C CYS A 24 29.54 -57.06 -10.28
N LYS A 25 29.66 -56.66 -11.55
CA LYS A 25 30.76 -56.27 -12.45
C LYS A 25 30.06 -55.79 -13.75
N ASP A 26 30.63 -54.76 -14.39
CA ASP A 26 30.61 -54.37 -15.81
C ASP A 26 29.46 -54.79 -16.75
N VAL A 27 28.89 -53.82 -17.49
CA VAL A 27 28.85 -53.82 -18.98
C VAL A 27 28.85 -52.37 -19.52
N MET A 28 29.81 -52.08 -20.42
CA MET A 28 29.94 -50.90 -21.28
C MET A 28 29.01 -50.94 -22.52
N PHE A 29 28.57 -49.78 -23.03
CA PHE A 29 28.49 -49.40 -24.47
C PHE A 29 28.33 -47.86 -24.54
N SER A 30 29.32 -47.08 -25.02
CA SER A 30 29.52 -46.57 -26.41
C SER A 30 28.44 -45.56 -26.88
N LEU A 31 28.66 -44.48 -27.63
CA LEU A 31 29.80 -43.79 -28.24
C LEU A 31 29.21 -42.52 -28.91
N LYS A 32 29.90 -41.37 -28.89
CA LYS A 32 30.17 -40.48 -30.06
C LYS A 32 30.47 -39.04 -29.64
N TYR A 33 31.75 -38.70 -29.70
CA TYR A 33 32.24 -37.36 -29.99
C TYR A 33 32.53 -37.24 -31.50
N ARG A 34 32.25 -36.07 -32.09
CA ARG A 34 32.81 -35.64 -33.37
C ARG A 34 33.46 -34.27 -33.18
N THR A 35 34.73 -34.20 -33.59
CA THR A 35 35.64 -33.06 -33.65
C THR A 35 35.49 -32.25 -34.95
N TYR A 36 35.99 -30.99 -34.94
CA TYR A 36 36.90 -30.31 -35.91
C TYR A 36 36.74 -28.77 -35.76
N LEU A 37 37.69 -28.06 -35.13
CA LEU A 37 38.83 -27.26 -35.69
C LEU A 37 38.50 -25.84 -36.27
N ILE A 38 38.56 -24.79 -35.44
CA ILE A 38 39.46 -23.57 -35.40
C ILE A 38 39.99 -22.96 -36.74
N PRO A 39 40.35 -21.64 -36.92
CA PRO A 39 40.09 -20.33 -36.23
C PRO A 39 39.83 -19.05 -37.12
N LEU A 40 39.55 -17.91 -36.43
CA LEU A 40 39.97 -16.49 -36.67
C LEU A 40 39.65 -15.78 -38.01
N VAL A 41 38.93 -14.64 -37.93
CA VAL A 41 39.29 -13.31 -38.51
C VAL A 41 38.28 -12.22 -38.06
N SER A 42 38.85 -11.17 -37.43
CA SER A 42 38.47 -9.73 -37.33
C SER A 42 37.04 -9.29 -36.93
N PHE A 43 36.84 -8.64 -35.77
CA PHE A 43 37.09 -7.21 -35.42
C PHE A 43 35.91 -6.28 -35.73
N GLY A 44 35.32 -5.71 -34.67
CA GLY A 44 34.41 -4.56 -34.71
C GLY A 44 33.00 -4.88 -34.22
N PHE A 45 32.51 -4.13 -33.22
CA PHE A 45 31.13 -4.09 -32.69
C PHE A 45 30.73 -4.96 -31.48
N VAL A 46 31.51 -4.98 -30.38
CA VAL A 46 30.90 -5.23 -29.04
C VAL A 46 31.61 -4.44 -27.93
N CYS A 47 31.70 -3.11 -28.05
CA CYS A 47 32.10 -2.23 -26.93
C CYS A 47 30.97 -1.29 -26.45
N LEU A 48 29.73 -1.51 -26.90
CA LEU A 48 28.56 -0.72 -26.47
C LEU A 48 27.45 -1.54 -25.78
N ILE A 49 27.65 -2.85 -25.62
CA ILE A 49 26.68 -3.74 -24.94
C ILE A 49 27.14 -4.11 -23.50
N PHE A 50 28.43 -3.90 -23.16
CA PHE A 50 28.94 -4.23 -21.83
C PHE A 50 28.78 -3.14 -20.75
N CYS A 51 28.32 -1.93 -21.11
CA CYS A 51 27.95 -0.90 -20.11
C CYS A 51 26.47 -0.89 -19.72
N ALA A 52 25.64 -1.77 -20.30
CA ALA A 52 24.22 -1.90 -19.94
C ALA A 52 23.89 -3.21 -19.18
N MET A 53 24.85 -4.13 -19.05
CA MET A 53 24.68 -5.40 -18.31
C MET A 53 25.41 -5.44 -16.95
N LEU A 54 25.97 -4.31 -16.50
CA LEU A 54 26.56 -4.16 -15.16
C LEU A 54 25.66 -3.41 -14.16
N LEU A 55 24.40 -3.17 -14.52
CA LEU A 55 23.34 -2.64 -13.63
C LEU A 55 22.18 -3.62 -13.39
N SER A 56 22.27 -4.86 -13.89
CA SER A 56 21.52 -5.98 -13.34
C SER A 56 22.43 -6.63 -12.30
N GLY A 57 22.24 -6.27 -11.03
CA GLY A 57 22.88 -6.92 -9.91
C GLY A 57 22.60 -8.42 -9.96
N ALA A 58 23.52 -9.17 -10.56
CA ALA A 58 23.71 -10.56 -10.25
C ALA A 58 24.08 -10.57 -8.77
N GLU A 59 23.08 -10.74 -7.91
CA GLU A 59 23.29 -11.18 -6.55
C GLU A 59 24.16 -12.41 -6.64
N VAL A 60 25.42 -12.23 -6.28
CA VAL A 60 26.29 -13.33 -5.92
C VAL A 60 25.52 -14.09 -4.87
N LYS A 61 25.04 -15.28 -5.22
CA LYS A 61 24.50 -16.25 -4.27
C LYS A 61 25.65 -16.70 -3.37
N THR A 62 26.09 -15.83 -2.47
CA THR A 62 26.63 -16.28 -1.20
C THR A 62 25.43 -16.79 -0.43
N PHE A 63 25.11 -18.06 -0.63
CA PHE A 63 24.44 -18.81 0.44
C PHE A 63 25.33 -18.58 1.66
N ALA A 64 24.88 -17.74 2.58
CA ALA A 64 25.39 -17.81 3.93
C ALA A 64 25.15 -19.27 4.33
N GLU A 65 26.23 -20.03 4.48
CA GLU A 65 26.18 -21.25 5.27
C GLU A 65 25.36 -20.92 6.51
N ALA A 66 24.42 -21.81 6.85
CA ALA A 66 23.66 -21.70 8.08
C ALA A 66 24.66 -21.43 9.20
N VAL A 67 24.77 -20.17 9.65
CA VAL A 67 25.54 -19.87 10.84
C VAL A 67 24.84 -20.71 11.90
N PRO A 68 25.54 -21.69 12.50
CA PRO A 68 24.92 -22.58 13.46
C PRO A 68 24.22 -21.68 14.48
N SER A 69 22.95 -22.00 14.77
CA SER A 69 22.08 -21.26 15.67
C SER A 69 22.92 -20.55 16.72
N ARG A 70 22.85 -19.21 16.79
CA ARG A 70 23.53 -18.46 17.86
C ARG A 70 23.32 -19.23 19.16
N SER A 71 24.42 -19.66 19.78
CA SER A 71 24.38 -20.46 21.01
C SER A 71 23.49 -19.77 22.04
N GLU A 72 22.89 -20.54 22.94
CA GLU A 72 22.16 -19.97 24.08
C GLU A 72 22.99 -18.85 24.71
N ILE A 73 22.34 -17.72 25.02
CA ILE A 73 23.03 -16.62 25.68
C ILE A 73 23.55 -17.13 27.01
N TYR A 74 24.84 -16.95 27.25
CA TYR A 74 25.49 -17.39 28.47
C TYR A 74 26.17 -16.23 29.18
N LEU A 75 26.25 -16.36 30.49
CA LEU A 75 27.06 -15.52 31.36
C LEU A 75 27.91 -16.43 32.23
N GLN A 76 29.22 -16.25 32.16
CA GLN A 76 30.19 -16.93 33.01
C GLN A 76 31.02 -15.88 33.74
N THR A 77 31.20 -16.07 35.04
CA THR A 77 32.04 -15.19 35.85
C THR A 77 33.09 -16.02 36.56
N HIS A 78 34.33 -15.55 36.59
CA HIS A 78 35.42 -16.19 37.31
C HIS A 78 36.03 -15.18 38.28
N LEU A 79 36.04 -15.54 39.57
CA LEU A 79 36.63 -14.74 40.63
C LEU A 79 37.80 -15.51 41.22
N GLN A 80 39.00 -14.93 41.19
CA GLN A 80 40.22 -15.60 41.68
C GLN A 80 40.15 -15.92 43.18
N THR A 81 39.66 -14.97 43.98
CA THR A 81 39.39 -15.14 45.41
C THR A 81 38.30 -14.17 45.81
N ASN A 82 37.38 -14.60 46.66
CA ASN A 82 36.40 -13.72 47.29
C ASN A 82 36.86 -13.22 48.66
N GLN A 83 38.01 -13.70 49.15
CA GLN A 83 38.54 -13.34 50.46
C GLN A 83 39.69 -12.36 50.30
N VAL A 84 39.49 -11.16 50.82
CA VAL A 84 40.50 -10.11 50.95
C VAL A 84 41.17 -10.29 52.30
N ASN A 85 42.47 -10.55 52.30
CA ASN A 85 43.30 -10.63 53.51
C ASN A 85 44.39 -9.57 53.40
N ILE A 86 44.50 -8.71 54.40
CA ILE A 86 45.56 -7.71 54.49
C ILE A 86 46.30 -7.95 55.80
N ALA A 87 47.59 -8.25 55.71
CA ALA A 87 48.41 -8.64 56.84
C ALA A 87 49.54 -7.64 57.04
N PHE A 88 49.68 -7.13 58.26
CA PHE A 88 50.69 -6.13 58.57
C PHE A 88 51.44 -6.46 59.84
N SER A 89 52.73 -6.13 59.86
CA SER A 89 53.59 -6.28 61.02
C SER A 89 53.44 -5.11 62.00
N GLY A 90 53.98 -5.25 63.21
CA GLY A 90 54.07 -4.13 64.16
C GLY A 90 54.78 -2.91 63.58
N SER A 91 55.83 -3.11 62.77
CA SER A 91 56.51 -2.01 62.08
C SER A 91 55.66 -1.34 61.00
N ASP A 92 54.84 -2.10 60.27
CA ASP A 92 53.95 -1.55 59.24
C ASP A 92 52.85 -0.69 59.88
N ALA A 93 52.31 -1.12 61.04
CA ALA A 93 51.35 -0.35 61.83
C ALA A 93 51.95 0.98 62.29
N GLN A 94 53.15 0.96 62.88
CA GLN A 94 53.83 2.18 63.37
C GLN A 94 54.14 3.20 62.27
N GLN A 95 54.34 2.75 61.04
CA GLN A 95 54.60 3.62 59.88
C GLN A 95 53.32 4.08 59.16
N SER A 96 52.12 3.70 59.66
CA SER A 96 50.84 3.88 58.96
C SER A 96 50.91 3.46 57.50
N LYS A 97 51.49 2.28 57.26
CA LYS A 97 51.73 1.79 55.91
C LYS A 97 50.40 1.51 55.19
N LYS A 98 50.40 1.70 53.87
CA LYS A 98 49.35 1.21 52.98
C LYS A 98 49.74 -0.16 52.47
N ASP A 99 48.85 -1.12 52.60
CA ASP A 99 49.04 -2.47 52.08
C ASP A 99 47.89 -2.82 51.13
N THR A 100 48.18 -3.69 50.17
CA THR A 100 47.28 -3.99 49.06
C THR A 100 47.06 -5.48 48.87
N GLY A 101 45.79 -5.87 48.80
CA GLY A 101 45.35 -7.13 48.24
C GLY A 101 44.95 -6.93 46.78
N TYR A 102 45.10 -7.96 45.96
CA TYR A 102 44.74 -7.91 44.54
C TYR A 102 43.76 -9.01 44.20
N VAL A 103 42.68 -8.66 43.48
CA VAL A 103 41.64 -9.58 43.05
C VAL A 103 41.36 -9.36 41.56
N THR A 104 41.33 -10.47 40.82
CA THR A 104 40.88 -10.49 39.44
C THR A 104 39.45 -11.03 39.34
N TYR A 105 38.62 -10.35 38.56
CA TYR A 105 37.25 -10.76 38.24
C TYR A 105 37.07 -10.76 36.73
N ALA A 106 36.84 -11.94 36.15
CA ALA A 106 36.62 -12.09 34.73
C ALA A 106 35.14 -12.34 34.44
N VAL A 107 34.62 -11.68 33.40
CA VAL A 107 33.28 -11.90 32.86
C VAL A 107 33.41 -12.36 31.43
N LYS A 108 32.74 -13.46 31.11
CA LYS A 108 32.62 -14.00 29.76
C LYS A 108 31.16 -14.12 29.38
N THR A 109 30.76 -13.51 28.27
CA THR A 109 29.38 -13.59 27.77
C THR A 109 29.31 -13.39 26.27
N ASN A 110 28.29 -13.93 25.62
CA ASN A 110 27.93 -13.66 24.23
C ASN A 110 26.67 -12.77 24.12
N ASN A 111 26.20 -12.15 25.22
CA ASN A 111 25.03 -11.27 25.21
C ASN A 111 25.36 -9.94 24.48
N PRO A 112 24.62 -9.57 23.42
CA PRO A 112 24.87 -8.35 22.67
C PRO A 112 24.41 -7.06 23.38
N THR A 113 23.55 -7.13 24.41
CA THR A 113 23.01 -5.96 25.13
C THR A 113 23.83 -5.57 26.37
N GLU A 114 25.07 -6.07 26.48
CA GLU A 114 26.03 -5.77 27.56
C GLU A 114 25.62 -6.34 28.94
N TYR A 115 26.44 -6.04 29.96
CA TYR A 115 26.23 -6.44 31.34
C TYR A 115 26.73 -5.37 32.33
N MET A 116 26.22 -5.41 33.56
CA MET A 116 26.58 -4.53 34.66
C MET A 116 27.28 -5.33 35.76
N ASN A 117 28.37 -4.77 36.31
CA ASN A 117 29.10 -5.37 37.43
C ASN A 117 28.91 -4.58 38.72
N TYR A 118 28.75 -5.32 39.80
CA TYR A 118 28.58 -4.81 41.15
C TYR A 118 29.59 -5.43 42.11
N LEU A 119 30.04 -4.65 43.10
CA LEU A 119 30.92 -5.07 44.18
C LEU A 119 30.34 -4.65 45.53
N SER A 120 30.37 -5.56 46.49
CA SER A 120 29.96 -5.31 47.87
C SER A 120 30.74 -6.20 48.86
N SER A 121 30.59 -5.93 50.14
CA SER A 121 30.78 -6.95 51.17
C SER A 121 29.82 -8.13 50.94
N ILE A 122 30.21 -9.33 51.36
CA ILE A 122 29.31 -10.49 51.33
C ILE A 122 28.12 -10.36 52.30
N ASP A 123 28.22 -9.44 53.28
CA ASP A 123 27.24 -9.19 54.32
C ASP A 123 27.09 -7.68 54.61
N GLU A 124 26.30 -7.31 55.62
CA GLU A 124 26.08 -5.90 55.99
C GLU A 124 27.25 -5.27 56.75
N ASP A 125 28.12 -6.08 57.35
CA ASP A 125 29.35 -5.56 57.95
C ASP A 125 30.33 -5.23 56.83
N VAL A 126 30.89 -4.03 56.84
CA VAL A 126 31.77 -3.52 55.77
C VAL A 126 33.21 -3.35 56.25
N ASN A 127 33.52 -3.77 57.48
CA ASN A 127 34.85 -3.64 58.04
C ASN A 127 35.75 -4.82 57.63
N LEU A 128 37.07 -4.58 57.54
CA LEU A 128 38.01 -5.70 57.68
C LEU A 128 38.10 -6.02 59.17
N ASN A 129 37.87 -7.29 59.52
CA ASN A 129 37.95 -7.77 60.90
C ASN A 129 39.22 -8.61 61.07
N HIS A 130 39.84 -8.54 62.24
CA HIS A 130 41.01 -9.36 62.54
C HIS A 130 40.66 -10.88 62.49
N THR A 131 41.58 -11.72 62.03
CA THR A 131 41.35 -13.18 61.90
C THR A 131 41.33 -13.91 63.24
N ASP A 132 42.03 -13.39 64.25
CA ASP A 132 41.84 -13.78 65.65
C ASP A 132 40.55 -13.13 66.21
N PRO A 133 39.53 -13.93 66.58
CA PRO A 133 38.25 -13.43 67.04
C PRO A 133 38.30 -12.72 68.40
N THR A 134 39.41 -12.82 69.13
CA THR A 134 39.62 -12.10 70.41
C THR A 134 40.03 -10.65 70.21
N VAL A 135 40.54 -10.30 69.02
CA VAL A 135 40.93 -8.94 68.64
C VAL A 135 39.70 -8.21 68.10
N THR A 136 39.31 -7.13 68.78
CA THR A 136 38.10 -6.35 68.43
C THR A 136 38.38 -5.16 67.50
N ASP A 137 39.66 -4.96 67.13
CA ASP A 137 40.09 -3.95 66.19
C ASP A 137 39.45 -4.15 64.81
N LYS A 138 39.14 -3.04 64.14
CA LYS A 138 38.51 -3.02 62.83
C LYS A 138 39.09 -1.92 61.96
N ILE A 139 39.25 -2.23 60.68
CA ILE A 139 39.58 -1.26 59.64
C ILE A 139 38.28 -0.92 58.91
N ARG A 140 37.88 0.35 58.92
CA ARG A 140 36.57 0.79 58.41
C ARG A 140 36.63 1.23 56.95
N PRO A 141 35.55 1.21 56.16
CA PRO A 141 35.59 1.79 54.83
C PRO A 141 35.93 3.28 54.88
N PHE A 142 36.75 3.79 53.95
CA PHE A 142 36.92 5.25 53.81
C PHE A 142 35.71 5.88 53.13
N SER A 143 35.35 7.10 53.51
CA SER A 143 34.32 7.89 52.85
C SER A 143 34.70 9.38 52.93
N PRO A 144 34.65 10.14 51.83
CA PRO A 144 34.20 9.77 50.47
C PRO A 144 35.25 9.00 49.65
N ALA A 145 34.94 8.69 48.38
CA ALA A 145 35.91 8.19 47.41
C ALA A 145 37.13 9.15 47.31
N THR A 146 38.32 8.59 47.09
CA THR A 146 39.60 9.31 47.23
C THR A 146 40.66 8.76 46.29
N LEU A 147 41.83 9.41 46.23
CA LEU A 147 43.03 8.90 45.55
C LEU A 147 43.79 7.95 46.47
N TYR A 148 44.55 6.99 45.91
CA TYR A 148 45.39 6.09 46.70
C TYR A 148 46.35 6.85 47.65
N SER A 149 46.90 7.98 47.21
CA SER A 149 47.76 8.86 48.02
C SER A 149 47.06 9.42 49.27
N ASN A 150 45.74 9.59 49.23
CA ASN A 150 44.94 10.29 50.24
C ASN A 150 44.09 9.35 51.13
N ILE A 151 44.30 8.04 51.07
CA ILE A 151 43.57 7.08 51.93
C ILE A 151 43.82 7.42 53.42
N PRO A 152 42.75 7.68 54.22
CA PRO A 152 42.85 7.97 55.65
C PRO A 152 43.40 6.80 56.47
N GLU A 153 44.00 7.09 57.62
CA GLU A 153 44.45 6.03 58.54
C GLU A 153 43.30 5.19 59.08
N ASN A 154 43.58 3.93 59.34
CA ASN A 154 42.61 2.92 59.79
C ASN A 154 41.38 2.79 58.87
N THR A 155 41.59 2.92 57.56
CA THR A 155 40.52 2.73 56.57
C THR A 155 40.91 1.81 55.43
N TRP A 156 39.90 1.23 54.76
CA TRP A 156 40.08 0.37 53.61
C TRP A 156 39.01 0.57 52.54
N GLY A 157 39.23 -0.02 51.37
CA GLY A 157 38.28 -0.04 50.26
C GLY A 157 38.92 -0.71 49.06
N TYR A 158 38.50 -0.33 47.87
CA TYR A 158 39.07 -0.85 46.63
C TYR A 158 39.40 0.30 45.66
N CYS A 159 40.38 0.08 44.81
CA CYS A 159 40.80 0.99 43.75
C CYS A 159 40.78 0.26 42.40
N ASP A 160 40.66 1.05 41.33
CA ASP A 160 40.90 0.57 39.97
C ASP A 160 42.38 0.26 39.71
N GLN A 161 42.69 -0.25 38.52
CA GLN A 161 44.03 -0.72 38.15
C GLN A 161 45.09 0.38 38.25
N ASP A 162 44.72 1.63 37.95
CA ASP A 162 45.63 2.78 37.94
C ASP A 162 45.80 3.40 39.34
N LEU A 163 45.05 2.92 40.35
CA LEU A 163 45.03 3.42 41.73
C LEU A 163 44.56 4.89 41.86
N ASP A 164 43.98 5.43 40.80
CA ASP A 164 43.52 6.82 40.71
C ASP A 164 42.05 6.98 41.14
N ASN A 165 41.31 5.88 41.34
CA ASN A 165 39.92 5.93 41.78
C ASN A 165 39.65 4.90 42.89
N CYS A 166 39.89 5.29 44.15
CA CYS A 166 39.62 4.45 45.30
C CYS A 166 38.23 4.75 45.88
N LYS A 167 37.41 3.72 46.08
CA LYS A 167 36.03 3.78 46.58
C LYS A 167 35.83 2.94 47.85
N PRO A 168 34.94 3.35 48.77
CA PRO A 168 34.54 2.51 49.90
C PRO A 168 33.96 1.18 49.43
N ILE A 169 34.17 0.13 50.21
CA ILE A 169 33.32 -1.06 50.11
C ILE A 169 31.92 -0.74 50.68
N THR A 170 30.87 -1.25 50.03
CA THR A 170 29.47 -1.06 50.47
C THR A 170 28.86 -2.36 50.98
N PRO A 171 27.79 -2.30 51.81
CA PRO A 171 27.15 -3.51 52.32
C PRO A 171 26.44 -4.30 51.23
N ALA A 172 26.14 -5.58 51.49
CA ALA A 172 25.42 -6.45 50.56
C ALA A 172 24.07 -5.88 50.09
N SER A 173 23.35 -5.16 50.96
CA SER A 173 22.09 -4.48 50.63
C SER A 173 22.21 -3.32 49.64
N HIS A 174 23.40 -2.75 49.45
CA HIS A 174 23.64 -1.57 48.61
C HIS A 174 24.94 -1.72 47.80
N PRO A 175 25.02 -2.67 46.87
CA PRO A 175 26.25 -2.96 46.16
C PRO A 175 26.65 -1.82 45.22
N SER A 176 27.95 -1.54 45.15
CA SER A 176 28.51 -0.47 44.33
C SER A 176 28.65 -0.90 42.88
N VAL A 177 28.25 -0.06 41.93
CA VAL A 177 28.53 -0.28 40.51
C VAL A 177 30.01 -0.07 40.24
N ILE A 178 30.69 -1.09 39.74
CA ILE A 178 32.14 -1.09 39.46
C ILE A 178 32.48 -1.05 37.98
N TYR A 179 31.52 -1.37 37.11
CA TYR A 179 31.60 -1.09 35.68
C TYR A 179 30.21 -0.89 35.09
N SER A 180 30.05 0.22 34.38
CA SER A 180 29.02 0.44 33.37
C SER A 180 29.78 0.64 32.06
N PRO A 181 29.46 -0.08 30.98
CA PRO A 181 30.06 0.22 29.69
C PRO A 181 29.85 1.71 29.35
N PRO A 182 30.86 2.37 28.75
CA PRO A 182 30.69 3.75 28.30
C PRO A 182 29.56 3.80 27.29
N ASP A 183 28.70 4.82 27.42
CA ASP A 183 27.63 5.13 26.48
C ASP A 183 28.17 5.01 25.04
N VAL A 184 27.49 4.22 24.20
CA VAL A 184 28.00 3.58 22.98
C VAL A 184 28.30 4.56 21.82
N SER A 185 28.40 5.86 22.11
CA SER A 185 28.72 6.91 21.15
C SER A 185 30.22 7.09 20.89
N SER A 186 31.13 6.49 21.68
CA SER A 186 32.56 6.85 21.61
C SER A 186 33.59 5.70 21.53
N SER A 187 33.23 4.41 21.61
CA SER A 187 34.21 3.31 21.45
C SER A 187 33.88 2.36 20.28
N SER A 188 34.76 2.33 19.27
CA SER A 188 34.58 1.59 18.00
C SER A 188 34.84 0.08 18.09
N LEU A 189 35.39 -0.40 19.20
CA LEU A 189 35.87 -1.79 19.35
C LEU A 189 34.94 -2.71 20.14
N ILE A 190 34.01 -2.17 20.94
CA ILE A 190 33.03 -2.94 21.72
C ILE A 190 31.72 -3.08 20.92
N SER A 191 31.32 -2.02 20.21
CA SER A 191 30.14 -2.01 19.33
C SER A 191 30.23 -2.99 18.17
N THR A 192 31.44 -3.35 17.73
CA THR A 192 31.66 -4.35 16.68
C THR A 192 31.61 -5.78 17.20
N ARG A 193 32.08 -6.08 18.42
CA ARG A 193 32.11 -7.47 18.93
C ARG A 193 30.74 -7.99 19.38
N ALA A 194 29.94 -7.14 20.04
CA ALA A 194 28.59 -7.47 20.49
C ALA A 194 27.61 -7.62 19.30
N LYS A 195 27.71 -6.74 18.29
CA LYS A 195 26.85 -6.76 17.10
C LYS A 195 26.95 -8.06 16.29
N TYR A 196 28.11 -8.71 16.26
CA TYR A 196 28.34 -9.96 15.53
C TYR A 196 28.32 -11.23 16.39
N GLY A 197 28.02 -11.15 17.69
CA GLY A 197 27.83 -12.33 18.55
C GLY A 197 29.12 -13.08 18.89
N TYR A 198 30.25 -12.38 18.93
CA TYR A 198 31.50 -12.95 19.43
C TYR A 198 31.50 -12.99 20.96
N ASP A 199 32.18 -13.99 21.52
CA ASP A 199 32.45 -14.08 22.96
C ASP A 199 33.16 -12.80 23.44
N ILE A 200 32.49 -12.05 24.31
CA ILE A 200 33.11 -10.98 25.10
C ILE A 200 33.81 -11.65 26.27
N THR A 201 35.10 -11.35 26.48
CA THR A 201 35.87 -11.78 27.65
C THR A 201 36.57 -10.55 28.22
N ASP A 202 36.08 -10.07 29.35
CA ASP A 202 36.67 -8.93 30.05
C ASP A 202 37.26 -9.39 31.38
N ILE A 203 38.43 -8.87 31.73
CA ILE A 203 39.12 -9.14 32.99
C ILE A 203 39.29 -7.82 33.71
N TYR A 204 38.71 -7.73 34.90
CA TYR A 204 38.80 -6.58 35.78
C TYR A 204 39.83 -6.82 36.88
N TYR A 205 40.59 -5.76 37.15
CA TYR A 205 41.68 -5.75 38.11
C TYR A 205 41.34 -4.77 39.23
N PHE A 206 41.14 -5.29 40.44
CA PHE A 206 40.81 -4.47 41.61
C PHE A 206 41.90 -4.62 42.69
N TYR A 207 42.38 -3.49 43.17
CA TYR A 207 43.26 -3.42 44.32
C TYR A 207 42.44 -3.12 45.56
N PHE A 208 42.40 -4.04 46.52
CA PHE A 208 41.84 -3.77 47.84
C PHE A 208 42.94 -3.15 48.70
N VAL A 209 42.73 -1.93 49.14
CA VAL A 209 43.77 -1.15 49.83
C VAL A 209 43.30 -0.87 51.24
N ALA A 210 44.18 -1.08 52.22
CA ALA A 210 43.99 -0.59 53.58
C ALA A 210 45.20 0.23 54.02
N ARG A 211 44.94 1.32 54.74
CA ARG A 211 45.96 2.06 55.48
C ARG A 211 45.79 1.79 56.96
N VAL A 212 46.82 1.23 57.60
CA VAL A 212 46.77 0.87 59.01
C VAL A 212 47.11 2.06 59.90
N SER A 213 46.73 1.99 61.18
CA SER A 213 47.13 3.00 62.18
C SER A 213 48.14 2.42 63.17
N PRO A 214 48.99 3.24 63.82
CA PRO A 214 49.94 2.78 64.83
C PRO A 214 49.31 2.08 66.04
N ASN A 215 48.01 2.28 66.28
CA ASN A 215 47.28 1.72 67.41
C ASN A 215 46.58 0.39 67.09
N LEU A 216 46.67 -0.08 65.85
CA LEU A 216 46.01 -1.29 65.39
C LEU A 216 46.82 -2.53 65.76
N THR A 217 46.18 -3.56 66.33
CA THR A 217 46.85 -4.83 66.67
C THR A 217 47.41 -5.49 65.40
N PRO A 218 48.72 -5.80 65.34
CA PRO A 218 49.33 -6.48 64.19
C PRO A 218 48.74 -7.86 63.93
N GLY A 219 48.54 -8.18 62.66
CA GLY A 219 47.97 -9.46 62.24
C GLY A 219 47.25 -9.34 60.91
N THR A 220 46.44 -10.33 60.59
CA THR A 220 45.67 -10.38 59.34
C THR A 220 44.27 -9.89 59.58
N TYR A 221 43.82 -8.93 58.77
CA TYR A 221 42.45 -8.48 58.72
C TYR A 221 41.81 -8.96 57.43
N SER A 222 40.62 -9.54 57.56
CA SER A 222 39.96 -10.27 56.49
C SER A 222 38.54 -9.80 56.27
N LYS A 223 38.13 -9.77 55.00
CA LYS A 223 36.73 -9.64 54.62
C LYS A 223 36.45 -10.41 53.34
N LYS A 224 35.26 -11.02 53.27
CA LYS A 224 34.74 -11.59 52.04
C LYS A 224 33.96 -10.53 51.26
N VAL A 225 34.23 -10.46 49.97
CA VAL A 225 33.57 -9.56 49.03
C VAL A 225 32.75 -10.36 48.02
N LEU A 226 31.70 -9.74 47.50
CA LEU A 226 30.81 -10.31 46.50
C LEU A 226 30.87 -9.48 45.22
N PHE A 227 31.23 -10.15 44.13
CA PHE A 227 31.09 -9.62 42.78
C PHE A 227 29.82 -10.20 42.15
N THR A 228 28.97 -9.34 41.59
CA THR A 228 27.73 -9.75 40.90
C THR A 228 27.71 -9.15 39.50
N THR A 229 27.44 -9.98 38.49
CA THR A 229 27.19 -9.53 37.13
C THR A 229 25.75 -9.76 36.74
N ILE A 230 25.11 -8.76 36.14
CA ILE A 230 23.75 -8.84 35.62
C ILE A 230 23.76 -8.42 34.15
N THR A 231 23.36 -9.31 33.25
CA THR A 231 23.18 -8.98 31.83
C THR A 231 21.90 -8.17 31.62
N LYS A 232 21.89 -7.26 30.62
CA LYS A 232 20.63 -6.64 30.20
C LYS A 232 19.77 -7.66 29.45
N GLU A 233 18.45 -7.42 29.44
CA GLU A 233 17.51 -8.23 28.67
C GLU A 233 17.85 -8.13 27.17
N PHE A 234 17.73 -9.25 26.47
CA PHE A 234 17.90 -9.33 25.02
C PHE A 234 16.73 -10.15 24.47
N THR A 235 15.96 -9.55 23.57
CA THR A 235 14.83 -10.17 22.88
C THR A 235 15.26 -10.45 21.45
N PRO A 236 15.63 -11.70 21.09
CA PRO A 236 16.08 -12.03 19.75
C PRO A 236 14.99 -11.70 18.73
N SER A 237 15.39 -11.06 17.65
CA SER A 237 14.50 -10.63 16.59
C SER A 237 14.87 -11.23 15.25
N ALA A 238 13.88 -11.33 14.38
CA ALA A 238 14.06 -11.65 12.98
C ALA A 238 13.21 -10.71 12.13
N THR A 239 13.70 -10.36 10.94
CA THR A 239 13.01 -9.47 10.02
C THR A 239 12.76 -10.21 8.72
N PHE A 240 11.50 -10.27 8.27
CA PHE A 240 11.16 -10.85 6.96
C PHE A 240 11.85 -10.07 5.84
N LEU A 241 12.12 -10.77 4.72
CA LEU A 241 12.55 -10.12 3.48
C LEU A 241 11.52 -9.06 3.01
N PRO A 242 11.95 -8.07 2.21
CA PRO A 242 11.04 -7.15 1.54
C PRO A 242 9.90 -7.89 0.82
N GLY A 243 8.68 -7.34 0.86
CA GLY A 243 7.45 -8.06 0.54
C GLY A 243 7.51 -8.85 -0.78
N LYS A 244 7.89 -8.21 -1.88
CA LYS A 244 8.02 -8.88 -3.18
C LYS A 244 9.03 -10.03 -3.16
N GLN A 245 10.20 -9.84 -2.55
CA GLN A 245 11.24 -10.88 -2.46
C GLN A 245 10.77 -12.06 -1.61
N PHE A 246 10.12 -11.78 -0.49
CA PHE A 246 9.47 -12.78 0.34
C PHE A 246 8.46 -13.60 -0.49
N ASN A 247 7.55 -12.92 -1.18
CA ASN A 247 6.49 -13.55 -1.99
C ASN A 247 7.07 -14.42 -3.11
N ASP A 248 8.10 -13.93 -3.81
CA ASP A 248 8.79 -14.68 -4.86
C ASP A 248 9.39 -15.99 -4.34
N ILE A 249 9.78 -16.08 -3.07
CA ILE A 249 10.24 -17.34 -2.47
C ILE A 249 9.06 -18.21 -2.06
N VAL A 250 8.15 -17.67 -1.22
CA VAL A 250 7.11 -18.50 -0.59
C VAL A 250 6.07 -19.03 -1.58
N ALA A 251 5.70 -18.25 -2.60
CA ALA A 251 4.79 -18.68 -3.65
C ALA A 251 5.36 -19.82 -4.51
N ASN A 252 6.69 -19.96 -4.55
CA ASN A 252 7.40 -20.99 -5.33
C ASN A 252 7.81 -22.22 -4.50
N LEU A 253 7.46 -22.28 -3.20
CA LEU A 253 7.72 -23.45 -2.36
C LEU A 253 6.92 -24.68 -2.81
N ASP A 254 5.74 -24.47 -3.38
CA ASP A 254 4.98 -25.47 -4.12
C ASP A 254 5.02 -25.11 -5.60
N SER A 255 5.69 -25.93 -6.41
CA SER A 255 5.79 -25.72 -7.86
C SER A 255 4.47 -25.87 -8.60
N THR A 256 3.44 -26.42 -7.95
CA THR A 256 2.08 -26.49 -8.51
C THR A 256 1.27 -25.21 -8.27
N HIS A 257 1.74 -24.34 -7.36
CA HIS A 257 1.04 -23.12 -6.93
C HIS A 257 -0.39 -23.38 -6.48
N THR A 258 -0.58 -24.42 -5.68
CA THR A 258 -1.90 -24.82 -5.20
C THR A 258 -1.96 -24.87 -3.67
N VAL A 259 -1.33 -23.89 -3.03
CA VAL A 259 -1.33 -23.72 -1.57
C VAL A 259 -2.73 -23.34 -1.10
N ASN A 260 -3.22 -23.99 -0.03
CA ASN A 260 -4.52 -23.67 0.57
C ASN A 260 -4.38 -22.65 1.70
N VAL A 261 -3.30 -22.74 2.49
CA VAL A 261 -3.15 -21.94 3.71
C VAL A 261 -1.71 -21.43 3.84
N PHE A 262 -1.56 -20.19 4.32
CA PHE A 262 -0.30 -19.65 4.84
C PHE A 262 -0.48 -19.34 6.34
N LYS A 263 0.40 -19.86 7.22
CA LYS A 263 0.34 -19.57 8.67
C LYS A 263 1.65 -19.85 9.41
N ARG A 264 1.78 -19.32 10.63
CA ARG A 264 2.89 -19.66 11.54
C ARG A 264 2.78 -21.09 12.06
N SER A 265 3.89 -21.80 12.15
CA SER A 265 4.02 -23.09 12.84
C SER A 265 4.42 -22.88 14.31
N ASN A 266 3.98 -23.77 15.21
CA ASN A 266 4.42 -23.77 16.61
C ASN A 266 5.72 -24.56 16.84
N THR A 267 6.13 -25.36 15.85
CA THR A 267 7.34 -26.17 15.90
C THR A 267 8.21 -25.90 14.66
N PRO A 268 9.54 -26.05 14.77
CA PRO A 268 10.42 -25.94 13.61
C PRO A 268 10.10 -26.99 12.54
N PRO A 269 10.52 -26.77 11.28
CA PRO A 269 10.43 -27.78 10.24
C PRO A 269 11.23 -29.04 10.63
N ALA A 270 10.75 -30.21 10.20
CA ALA A 270 11.41 -31.49 10.51
C ALA A 270 12.88 -31.54 10.04
N ASN A 271 13.21 -30.82 8.97
CA ASN A 271 14.56 -30.63 8.49
C ASN A 271 14.80 -29.16 8.10
N LEU A 272 15.47 -28.42 8.98
CA LEU A 272 15.82 -27.01 8.79
C LEU A 272 16.62 -26.76 7.49
N ALA A 273 17.48 -27.69 7.09
CA ALA A 273 18.30 -27.55 5.88
C ALA A 273 17.48 -27.60 4.58
N SER A 274 16.24 -28.11 4.64
CA SER A 274 15.33 -28.17 3.49
C SER A 274 14.34 -27.01 3.43
N ALA A 275 14.22 -26.22 4.50
CA ALA A 275 13.36 -25.04 4.53
C ALA A 275 14.06 -23.85 3.88
N SER A 276 13.29 -22.97 3.24
CA SER A 276 13.81 -21.73 2.69
C SER A 276 13.94 -20.67 3.77
N VAL A 277 15.05 -19.94 3.78
CA VAL A 277 15.23 -18.79 4.65
C VAL A 277 14.57 -17.57 4.01
N VAL A 278 13.66 -16.93 4.73
CA VAL A 278 12.84 -15.80 4.28
C VAL A 278 13.01 -14.55 5.16
N SER A 279 14.13 -14.49 5.89
CA SER A 279 14.56 -13.33 6.67
C SER A 279 15.70 -12.58 6.00
N THR A 280 15.88 -11.31 6.37
CA THR A 280 17.03 -10.51 5.95
C THR A 280 18.34 -11.03 6.56
N ALA A 281 19.46 -10.70 5.93
CA ALA A 281 20.78 -11.17 6.37
C ALA A 281 21.25 -10.59 7.72
N ASP A 282 20.71 -9.44 8.12
CA ASP A 282 20.96 -8.77 9.40
C ASP A 282 20.04 -9.23 10.52
N SER A 283 19.10 -10.15 10.24
CA SER A 283 18.26 -10.76 11.27
C SER A 283 19.10 -11.57 12.27
N GLU A 284 18.81 -11.41 13.55
CA GLU A 284 19.57 -12.09 14.62
C GLU A 284 19.27 -13.59 14.67
N ARG A 285 18.05 -13.94 14.23
CA ARG A 285 17.59 -15.32 14.01
C ARG A 285 16.97 -15.44 12.62
N PRO A 286 17.14 -16.57 11.93
CA PRO A 286 16.51 -16.80 10.64
C PRO A 286 15.00 -17.04 10.77
N ILE A 287 14.26 -16.68 9.72
CA ILE A 287 12.87 -17.11 9.52
C ILE A 287 12.88 -18.19 8.44
N TYR A 288 12.34 -19.36 8.76
CA TYR A 288 12.22 -20.48 7.85
C TYR A 288 10.79 -20.58 7.32
N ALA A 289 10.64 -20.83 6.02
CA ALA A 289 9.37 -21.16 5.38
C ALA A 289 9.48 -22.46 4.59
N TRP A 290 8.42 -23.27 4.60
CA TRP A 290 8.36 -24.52 3.84
C TRP A 290 6.92 -24.86 3.48
N PHE A 291 6.76 -25.62 2.40
CA PHE A 291 5.48 -26.18 2.01
C PHE A 291 5.29 -27.57 2.61
N ASN A 292 4.15 -27.80 3.23
CA ASN A 292 3.73 -29.11 3.71
C ASN A 292 2.67 -29.70 2.78
N ALA A 293 3.07 -30.64 1.93
CA ALA A 293 2.19 -31.21 0.92
C ALA A 293 0.90 -31.90 1.46
N PRO A 294 0.92 -32.64 2.59
CA PRO A 294 -0.27 -33.35 3.08
C PRO A 294 -1.47 -32.45 3.42
N ASP A 295 -1.24 -31.26 3.97
CA ASP A 295 -2.29 -30.28 4.30
C ASP A 295 -2.27 -29.04 3.39
N ARG A 296 -1.39 -29.04 2.39
CA ARG A 296 -1.20 -27.97 1.40
C ARG A 296 -1.00 -26.60 2.04
N THR A 297 -0.27 -26.56 3.14
CA THR A 297 -0.01 -25.33 3.89
C THR A 297 1.44 -24.90 3.71
N VAL A 298 1.65 -23.60 3.44
CA VAL A 298 2.95 -22.98 3.65
C VAL A 298 3.03 -22.56 5.12
N TYR A 299 3.99 -23.16 5.82
CA TYR A 299 4.31 -22.82 7.19
C TYR A 299 5.51 -21.89 7.24
N TRP A 300 5.53 -20.99 8.23
CA TRP A 300 6.72 -20.27 8.61
C TRP A 300 7.03 -20.42 10.11
N TRP A 301 8.30 -20.36 10.49
CA TRP A 301 8.76 -20.48 11.88
C TRP A 301 10.09 -19.76 12.09
N THR A 302 10.31 -19.26 13.31
CA THR A 302 11.59 -18.72 13.77
C THR A 302 11.73 -19.00 15.27
N ASP A 303 12.97 -19.14 15.75
CA ASP A 303 13.33 -19.15 17.17
C ASP A 303 13.48 -17.74 17.76
N ALA A 304 13.23 -16.69 16.96
CA ALA A 304 13.09 -15.32 17.47
C ALA A 304 11.85 -15.15 18.34
N ASP A 305 11.97 -14.30 19.36
CA ASP A 305 10.83 -13.86 20.18
C ASP A 305 9.91 -12.94 19.38
N VAL A 306 10.47 -12.12 18.49
CA VAL A 306 9.72 -11.19 17.62
C VAL A 306 10.14 -11.35 16.16
N ALA A 307 9.15 -11.49 15.28
CA ALA A 307 9.35 -11.54 13.83
C ALA A 307 8.75 -10.28 13.19
N TYR A 308 9.60 -9.32 12.83
CA TYR A 308 9.19 -8.07 12.20
C TYR A 308 8.94 -8.25 10.70
N VAL A 309 7.83 -7.71 10.21
CA VAL A 309 7.64 -7.49 8.78
C VAL A 309 8.55 -6.34 8.34
N ASN A 310 9.14 -6.48 7.16
CA ASN A 310 10.01 -5.47 6.56
C ASN A 310 9.32 -4.09 6.48
N ASP A 311 10.11 -3.01 6.44
CA ASP A 311 9.56 -1.67 6.29
C ASP A 311 8.84 -1.51 4.93
N ASN A 312 9.37 -2.16 3.89
CA ASN A 312 8.72 -2.34 2.61
C ASN A 312 8.06 -3.72 2.51
N ALA A 313 6.77 -3.77 2.80
CA ALA A 313 5.98 -5.00 2.72
C ALA A 313 5.12 -5.07 1.46
N SER A 314 5.39 -4.21 0.47
CA SER A 314 4.65 -4.19 -0.78
C SER A 314 4.72 -5.56 -1.47
N GLN A 315 3.56 -6.05 -1.94
CA GLN A 315 3.38 -7.30 -2.68
C GLN A 315 3.70 -8.58 -1.87
N MET A 316 3.69 -8.53 -0.54
CA MET A 316 4.07 -9.67 0.32
C MET A 316 3.23 -10.95 0.11
N PHE A 317 1.95 -10.81 -0.22
CA PHE A 317 1.05 -11.93 -0.54
C PHE A 317 0.30 -11.73 -1.87
N GLU A 318 0.88 -10.94 -2.77
CA GLU A 318 0.27 -10.67 -4.07
C GLU A 318 0.24 -11.91 -4.96
N ASP A 319 -0.93 -12.26 -5.50
CA ASP A 319 -1.11 -13.40 -6.42
C ASP A 319 -0.34 -14.66 -5.98
N PHE A 320 -0.52 -15.04 -4.71
CA PHE A 320 0.31 -16.06 -4.04
C PHE A 320 0.35 -17.39 -4.81
N ASN A 321 -0.79 -17.82 -5.37
CA ASN A 321 -0.90 -19.04 -6.17
C ASN A 321 -0.73 -18.81 -7.69
N ARG A 322 -0.18 -17.66 -8.12
CA ARG A 322 0.14 -17.36 -9.53
C ARG A 322 -1.05 -17.57 -10.48
N GLY A 323 -2.26 -17.26 -10.01
CA GLY A 323 -3.50 -17.45 -10.73
C GLY A 323 -3.95 -18.90 -10.96
N VAL A 324 -3.34 -19.89 -10.30
CA VAL A 324 -3.63 -21.32 -10.51
C VAL A 324 -4.81 -21.80 -9.65
N ALA A 325 -4.80 -21.55 -8.34
CA ALA A 325 -5.84 -21.99 -7.42
C ALA A 325 -6.21 -20.92 -6.38
N ASP A 326 -7.47 -20.92 -5.93
CA ASP A 326 -7.91 -20.11 -4.79
C ASP A 326 -7.25 -20.59 -3.49
N MET A 327 -6.98 -19.67 -2.56
CA MET A 327 -6.51 -19.99 -1.21
C MET A 327 -7.67 -19.92 -0.21
N ASP A 328 -7.61 -20.75 0.83
CA ASP A 328 -8.57 -20.71 1.91
C ASP A 328 -8.22 -19.63 2.95
N LEU A 329 -6.95 -19.50 3.35
CA LEU A 329 -6.55 -18.60 4.44
C LEU A 329 -5.13 -18.06 4.28
N ILE A 330 -4.97 -16.77 4.53
CA ILE A 330 -3.70 -16.16 4.92
C ILE A 330 -3.82 -15.69 6.38
N ASP A 331 -2.97 -16.24 7.25
CA ASP A 331 -2.90 -15.90 8.67
C ASP A 331 -1.54 -15.27 9.00
N ILE A 332 -1.56 -13.97 9.33
CA ILE A 332 -0.36 -13.18 9.62
C ILE A 332 -0.07 -13.06 11.12
N ARG A 333 -0.76 -13.81 11.99
CA ARG A 333 -0.48 -13.76 13.43
C ARG A 333 0.97 -14.13 13.72
N GLY A 334 1.61 -13.30 14.54
CA GLY A 334 3.03 -13.40 14.88
C GLY A 334 3.96 -12.64 13.93
N MET A 335 3.44 -12.03 12.87
CA MET A 335 4.17 -11.08 12.03
C MET A 335 3.94 -9.66 12.56
N ASP A 336 4.97 -9.05 13.15
CA ASP A 336 4.88 -7.72 13.75
C ASP A 336 5.13 -6.63 12.71
N THR A 337 4.10 -5.85 12.37
CA THR A 337 4.17 -4.82 11.33
C THR A 337 4.43 -3.41 11.85
N ARG A 338 4.79 -3.22 13.13
CA ARG A 338 4.88 -1.87 13.74
C ARG A 338 5.86 -0.91 13.04
N TYR A 339 6.83 -1.45 12.31
CA TYR A 339 7.81 -0.66 11.57
C TYR A 339 7.53 -0.61 10.06
N THR A 340 6.51 -1.31 9.58
CA THR A 340 6.10 -1.32 8.17
C THR A 340 5.63 0.07 7.72
N LYS A 341 6.07 0.48 6.54
CA LYS A 341 5.78 1.78 5.91
C LYS A 341 4.92 1.66 4.65
N THR A 342 5.08 0.58 3.88
CA THR A 342 4.30 0.35 2.66
C THR A 342 3.63 -1.02 2.67
N MET A 343 2.37 -1.04 2.26
CA MET A 343 1.55 -2.25 2.07
C MET A 343 0.87 -2.23 0.69
N HIS A 344 1.54 -1.65 -0.31
CA HIS A 344 1.06 -1.66 -1.69
C HIS A 344 0.86 -3.11 -2.15
N ASN A 345 -0.34 -3.44 -2.61
CA ASN A 345 -0.73 -4.79 -3.04
C ASN A 345 -0.45 -5.91 -2.01
N PHE A 346 -0.41 -5.60 -0.71
CA PHE A 346 0.01 -6.56 0.32
C PHE A 346 -0.80 -7.87 0.31
N PHE A 347 -2.12 -7.79 0.13
CA PHE A 347 -3.05 -8.92 -0.02
C PHE A 347 -3.77 -8.94 -1.38
N CYS A 348 -3.15 -8.35 -2.42
CA CYS A 348 -3.74 -8.25 -3.75
C CYS A 348 -3.92 -9.65 -4.38
N ASP A 349 -5.14 -9.96 -4.79
CA ASP A 349 -5.41 -11.19 -5.54
C ASP A 349 -4.86 -11.07 -6.98
N GLY A 350 -4.39 -12.18 -7.55
CA GLY A 350 -4.14 -12.28 -8.98
C GLY A 350 -5.39 -12.74 -9.73
N ASN A 351 -5.29 -13.82 -10.53
CA ASN A 351 -6.47 -14.40 -11.19
C ASN A 351 -7.34 -15.28 -10.27
N LYS A 352 -6.82 -15.60 -9.08
CA LYS A 352 -7.47 -16.43 -8.06
C LYS A 352 -7.42 -15.71 -6.72
N SER A 353 -8.39 -16.02 -5.87
CA SER A 353 -8.63 -15.23 -4.66
C SER A 353 -8.24 -15.97 -3.39
N VAL A 354 -7.86 -15.20 -2.38
CA VAL A 354 -7.79 -15.67 -0.99
C VAL A 354 -9.15 -15.46 -0.32
N LYS A 355 -9.75 -16.52 0.22
CA LYS A 355 -11.10 -16.45 0.81
C LYS A 355 -11.14 -15.75 2.17
N ASN A 356 -10.12 -15.95 3.00
CA ASN A 356 -10.07 -15.45 4.37
C ASN A 356 -8.71 -14.82 4.69
N TYR A 357 -8.74 -13.74 5.47
CA TYR A 357 -7.54 -13.11 6.03
C TYR A 357 -7.67 -13.04 7.54
N ASN A 358 -6.67 -13.54 8.27
CA ASN A 358 -6.53 -13.29 9.70
C ASN A 358 -5.45 -12.24 9.92
N ILE A 359 -5.90 -11.01 10.22
CA ILE A 359 -5.06 -9.83 10.44
C ILE A 359 -4.92 -9.47 11.93
N ASP A 360 -5.16 -10.41 12.84
CA ASP A 360 -5.01 -10.16 14.28
C ASP A 360 -3.58 -9.76 14.65
N GLY A 361 -3.45 -8.69 15.42
CA GLY A 361 -2.15 -8.15 15.85
C GLY A 361 -1.45 -7.27 14.81
N ILE A 362 -2.07 -7.00 13.66
CA ILE A 362 -1.54 -6.05 12.69
C ILE A 362 -1.44 -4.65 13.30
N ASN A 363 -0.32 -3.98 13.06
CA ASN A 363 -0.12 -2.58 13.40
C ASN A 363 0.22 -1.82 12.10
N THR A 364 -0.71 -0.99 11.63
CA THR A 364 -0.52 -0.18 10.42
C THR A 364 -0.32 1.31 10.70
N SER A 365 -0.06 1.69 11.96
CA SER A 365 0.05 3.11 12.36
C SER A 365 1.19 3.85 11.66
N GLY A 366 2.20 3.12 11.17
CA GLY A 366 3.32 3.64 10.39
C GLY A 366 3.17 3.57 8.87
N VAL A 367 2.09 2.96 8.36
CA VAL A 367 1.90 2.69 6.93
C VAL A 367 1.30 3.93 6.25
N TRP A 368 1.95 4.41 5.19
CA TRP A 368 1.46 5.54 4.40
C TRP A 368 0.85 5.12 3.06
N ASP A 369 1.18 3.93 2.57
CA ASP A 369 0.71 3.38 1.30
C ASP A 369 -0.11 2.10 1.52
N PHE A 370 -1.42 2.20 1.32
CA PHE A 370 -2.39 1.10 1.36
C PHE A 370 -2.90 0.75 -0.05
N SER A 371 -2.28 1.30 -1.10
CA SER A 371 -2.81 1.19 -2.45
C SER A 371 -2.88 -0.28 -2.90
N GLY A 372 -4.02 -0.68 -3.45
CA GLY A 372 -4.27 -2.05 -3.89
C GLY A 372 -4.19 -3.14 -2.81
N MET A 373 -4.12 -2.78 -1.51
CA MET A 373 -3.89 -3.73 -0.41
C MET A 373 -4.81 -4.95 -0.47
N PHE A 374 -6.09 -4.78 -0.83
CA PHE A 374 -7.06 -5.85 -0.99
C PHE A 374 -7.72 -5.87 -2.38
N ALA A 375 -6.99 -5.46 -3.42
CA ALA A 375 -7.49 -5.52 -4.79
C ALA A 375 -7.79 -6.97 -5.20
N GLY A 376 -8.81 -7.13 -6.04
CA GLY A 376 -9.34 -8.39 -6.51
C GLY A 376 -9.01 -8.70 -7.97
N PRO A 377 -9.32 -9.93 -8.42
CA PRO A 377 -9.09 -10.38 -9.80
C PRO A 377 -9.83 -9.58 -10.88
N LEU A 378 -9.36 -9.69 -12.13
CA LEU A 378 -10.05 -9.18 -13.32
C LEU A 378 -11.39 -9.86 -13.60
N GLN A 379 -11.52 -11.14 -13.24
CA GLN A 379 -12.75 -11.93 -13.35
C GLN A 379 -13.39 -12.06 -11.97
N PRO A 380 -14.72 -12.22 -11.84
CA PRO A 380 -15.34 -12.45 -10.54
C PRO A 380 -14.73 -13.69 -9.85
N GLY A 381 -13.86 -13.46 -8.87
CA GLY A 381 -13.28 -14.49 -8.01
C GLY A 381 -14.30 -15.10 -7.04
N VAL A 382 -13.82 -15.91 -6.11
CA VAL A 382 -14.65 -16.44 -5.02
C VAL A 382 -15.04 -15.34 -4.03
N ASP A 383 -16.17 -15.53 -3.35
CA ASP A 383 -16.62 -14.62 -2.29
C ASP A 383 -15.62 -14.63 -1.13
N LYS A 384 -15.26 -13.43 -0.66
CA LYS A 384 -14.38 -13.25 0.50
C LYS A 384 -15.21 -13.11 1.77
N ALA A 385 -14.74 -13.77 2.83
CA ALA A 385 -15.31 -13.60 4.16
C ALA A 385 -15.10 -12.16 4.67
N PRO A 386 -15.98 -11.64 5.55
CA PRO A 386 -15.79 -10.34 6.17
C PRO A 386 -14.46 -10.24 6.92
N VAL A 387 -13.80 -9.09 6.77
CA VAL A 387 -12.60 -8.71 7.53
C VAL A 387 -12.95 -7.54 8.43
N ASP A 388 -12.52 -7.60 9.69
CA ASP A 388 -12.65 -6.48 10.62
C ASP A 388 -11.58 -5.42 10.32
N PHE A 389 -11.91 -4.47 9.44
CA PHE A 389 -11.01 -3.39 9.04
C PHE A 389 -10.78 -2.36 10.16
N SER A 390 -11.48 -2.43 11.30
CA SER A 390 -11.18 -1.56 12.45
C SER A 390 -9.82 -1.81 13.08
N LYS A 391 -9.21 -2.96 12.75
CA LYS A 391 -7.83 -3.32 13.14
C LYS A 391 -6.77 -2.55 12.36
N LEU A 392 -7.13 -1.91 11.25
CA LEU A 392 -6.21 -1.09 10.47
C LEU A 392 -6.20 0.34 11.00
N ASP A 393 -5.08 0.74 11.61
CA ASP A 393 -4.80 2.14 11.88
C ASP A 393 -4.36 2.82 10.58
N THR A 394 -5.19 3.70 10.04
CA THR A 394 -4.91 4.46 8.81
C THR A 394 -4.45 5.89 9.07
N SER A 395 -4.09 6.25 10.31
CA SER A 395 -3.74 7.62 10.69
C SER A 395 -2.55 8.20 9.91
N SER A 396 -1.66 7.36 9.40
CA SER A 396 -0.53 7.76 8.55
C SER A 396 -0.79 7.64 7.04
N ALA A 397 -1.97 7.17 6.63
CA ALA A 397 -2.28 6.89 5.23
C ALA A 397 -2.25 8.16 4.36
N ILE A 398 -1.56 8.07 3.23
CA ILE A 398 -1.49 9.09 2.18
C ILE A 398 -2.15 8.58 0.89
N ASP A 399 -1.95 7.31 0.56
CA ASP A 399 -2.50 6.69 -0.65
C ASP A 399 -3.35 5.45 -0.29
N MET A 400 -4.61 5.46 -0.73
CA MET A 400 -5.57 4.35 -0.64
C MET A 400 -6.13 3.97 -2.01
N SER A 401 -5.45 4.39 -3.09
CA SER A 401 -5.89 4.13 -4.46
C SER A 401 -6.00 2.63 -4.71
N ASN A 402 -7.06 2.20 -5.40
CA ASN A 402 -7.34 0.79 -5.70
C ASN A 402 -7.45 -0.15 -4.48
N MET A 403 -7.49 0.33 -3.23
CA MET A 403 -7.40 -0.53 -2.03
C MET A 403 -8.38 -1.71 -2.04
N PHE A 404 -9.59 -1.52 -2.58
CA PHE A 404 -10.64 -2.54 -2.72
C PHE A 404 -11.06 -2.78 -4.17
N GLN A 405 -10.26 -2.36 -5.15
CA GLN A 405 -10.59 -2.48 -6.57
C GLN A 405 -10.98 -3.93 -6.90
N ARG A 406 -12.18 -4.14 -7.45
CA ARG A 406 -12.72 -5.46 -7.84
C ARG A 406 -12.74 -6.51 -6.72
N SER A 407 -12.61 -6.08 -5.47
CA SER A 407 -12.63 -7.01 -4.34
C SER A 407 -14.01 -7.67 -4.20
N ASN A 408 -14.00 -8.95 -3.84
CA ASN A 408 -15.20 -9.76 -3.66
C ASN A 408 -15.62 -9.88 -2.18
N PHE A 409 -15.30 -8.89 -1.35
CA PHE A 409 -15.84 -8.84 0.01
C PHE A 409 -17.35 -8.64 -0.05
N THR A 410 -18.07 -9.49 0.68
CA THR A 410 -19.51 -9.37 0.85
C THR A 410 -19.90 -8.11 1.63
N THR A 411 -19.01 -7.62 2.50
CA THR A 411 -19.16 -6.38 3.27
C THR A 411 -17.82 -5.65 3.35
N ILE A 412 -17.84 -4.32 3.21
CA ILE A 412 -16.67 -3.45 3.40
C ILE A 412 -17.06 -2.35 4.40
N ASP A 413 -16.70 -2.54 5.67
CA ASP A 413 -16.92 -1.53 6.72
C ASP A 413 -15.61 -0.78 7.01
N VAL A 414 -15.56 0.48 6.59
CA VAL A 414 -14.36 1.33 6.67
C VAL A 414 -14.61 2.62 7.44
N ARG A 415 -15.67 2.64 8.26
CA ARG A 415 -16.06 3.82 9.05
C ARG A 415 -15.03 4.19 10.12
N SER A 416 -14.18 3.25 10.52
CA SER A 416 -13.09 3.46 11.48
C SER A 416 -11.85 4.13 10.87
N PHE A 417 -11.77 4.27 9.55
CA PHE A 417 -10.58 4.82 8.90
C PHE A 417 -10.42 6.30 9.23
N ASN A 418 -9.24 6.66 9.71
CA ASN A 418 -8.79 8.04 9.77
C ASN A 418 -8.22 8.45 8.40
N THR A 419 -8.91 9.33 7.70
CA THR A 419 -8.56 9.73 6.33
C THR A 419 -7.93 11.12 6.23
N LYS A 420 -7.68 11.79 7.36
CA LYS A 420 -7.24 13.20 7.39
C LYS A 420 -6.01 13.47 6.54
N ASN A 421 -5.09 12.52 6.44
CA ASN A 421 -3.84 12.65 5.70
C ASN A 421 -3.91 12.12 4.26
N VAL A 422 -5.01 11.47 3.87
CA VAL A 422 -5.15 10.81 2.57
C VAL A 422 -5.27 11.86 1.47
N LYS A 423 -4.47 11.68 0.42
CA LYS A 423 -4.45 12.55 -0.76
C LYS A 423 -5.02 11.87 -2.00
N TYR A 424 -4.90 10.54 -2.08
CA TYR A 424 -5.25 9.76 -3.26
C TYR A 424 -6.20 8.61 -2.89
N MET A 425 -7.39 8.61 -3.50
CA MET A 425 -8.40 7.54 -3.40
C MET A 425 -8.92 7.13 -4.77
N GLY A 426 -8.09 7.30 -5.81
CA GLY A 426 -8.46 6.95 -7.18
C GLY A 426 -8.82 5.48 -7.25
N CYS A 427 -9.97 5.17 -7.87
CA CYS A 427 -10.36 3.78 -8.14
C CYS A 427 -10.46 2.89 -6.87
N MET A 428 -10.57 3.46 -5.66
CA MET A 428 -10.54 2.73 -4.38
C MET A 428 -11.56 1.58 -4.31
N PHE A 429 -12.77 1.79 -4.81
CA PHE A 429 -13.85 0.79 -4.84
C PHE A 429 -14.24 0.38 -6.26
N CYS A 430 -13.47 0.76 -7.29
CA CYS A 430 -13.84 0.48 -8.68
C CYS A 430 -14.04 -1.02 -8.94
N GLY A 431 -15.14 -1.39 -9.58
CA GLY A 431 -15.45 -2.77 -9.90
C GLY A 431 -15.86 -3.65 -8.71
N VAL A 432 -16.10 -3.08 -7.52
CA VAL A 432 -16.67 -3.84 -6.39
C VAL A 432 -18.10 -4.26 -6.72
N ILE A 433 -18.34 -5.57 -6.77
CA ILE A 433 -19.65 -6.14 -7.16
C ILE A 433 -20.41 -6.83 -6.02
N LYS A 434 -19.74 -7.19 -4.92
CA LYS A 434 -20.33 -7.98 -3.83
C LYS A 434 -20.87 -7.11 -2.70
N ALA A 435 -20.10 -6.12 -2.24
CA ALA A 435 -20.55 -5.19 -1.22
C ALA A 435 -21.70 -4.31 -1.75
N LYS A 436 -22.80 -4.26 -0.99
CA LYS A 436 -24.01 -3.52 -1.39
C LYS A 436 -24.13 -2.12 -0.80
N ASN A 437 -23.46 -1.88 0.33
CA ASN A 437 -23.53 -0.62 1.05
C ASN A 437 -22.12 -0.13 1.35
N ILE A 438 -21.84 1.13 1.05
CA ILE A 438 -20.60 1.82 1.43
C ILE A 438 -20.98 3.13 2.14
N ASP A 439 -20.69 3.19 3.44
CA ASP A 439 -20.94 4.34 4.29
C ASP A 439 -19.61 4.99 4.68
N LEU A 440 -19.35 6.18 4.12
CA LEU A 440 -18.11 6.94 4.31
C LEU A 440 -18.34 8.23 5.10
N ARG A 441 -19.44 8.30 5.87
CA ARG A 441 -19.69 9.42 6.77
C ARG A 441 -18.60 9.52 7.83
N GLY A 442 -18.24 10.75 8.18
CA GLY A 442 -17.23 11.03 9.21
C GLY A 442 -15.78 10.98 8.71
N TRP A 443 -15.53 10.60 7.45
CA TRP A 443 -14.22 10.73 6.84
C TRP A 443 -13.81 12.21 6.72
N ASP A 444 -12.64 12.55 7.24
CA ASP A 444 -11.99 13.85 7.00
C ASP A 444 -11.24 13.77 5.66
N VAL A 445 -11.85 14.33 4.61
CA VAL A 445 -11.31 14.36 3.24
C VAL A 445 -10.73 15.74 2.87
N SER A 446 -10.40 16.55 3.87
CA SER A 446 -9.89 17.93 3.67
C SER A 446 -8.57 18.03 2.91
N ASN A 447 -7.83 16.92 2.81
CA ASN A 447 -6.58 16.82 2.04
C ASN A 447 -6.71 16.02 0.73
N LEU A 448 -7.91 15.54 0.38
CA LEU A 448 -8.13 14.75 -0.82
C LEU A 448 -7.93 15.60 -2.08
N ALA A 449 -7.02 15.19 -2.96
CA ALA A 449 -6.73 15.91 -4.21
C ALA A 449 -7.54 15.36 -5.41
N GLY A 450 -7.82 14.05 -5.43
CA GLY A 450 -8.55 13.41 -6.53
C GLY A 450 -9.29 12.14 -6.09
N SER A 451 -10.49 11.95 -6.65
CA SER A 451 -11.37 10.78 -6.44
C SER A 451 -11.83 10.16 -7.77
N HIS A 452 -11.01 10.31 -8.82
CA HIS A 452 -11.30 9.76 -10.14
C HIS A 452 -11.58 8.25 -10.06
N LEU A 453 -12.59 7.79 -10.81
CA LEU A 453 -13.00 6.38 -10.87
C LEU A 453 -13.36 5.71 -9.52
N MET A 454 -13.48 6.45 -8.41
CA MET A 454 -13.55 5.86 -7.06
C MET A 454 -14.60 4.74 -6.92
N PHE A 455 -15.77 4.89 -7.56
CA PHE A 455 -16.87 3.92 -7.56
C PHE A 455 -17.22 3.42 -8.97
N ALA A 456 -16.31 3.56 -9.93
CA ALA A 456 -16.58 3.18 -11.32
C ALA A 456 -16.88 1.68 -11.45
N SER A 457 -17.87 1.34 -12.28
CA SER A 457 -18.30 -0.03 -12.60
C SER A 457 -18.65 -0.90 -11.39
N THR A 458 -19.13 -0.29 -10.30
CA THR A 458 -19.53 -1.02 -9.08
C THR A 458 -20.96 -1.55 -9.19
N GLN A 459 -21.25 -2.62 -8.44
CA GLN A 459 -22.62 -3.09 -8.17
C GLN A 459 -23.08 -2.76 -6.74
N ILE A 460 -22.55 -1.68 -6.17
CA ILE A 460 -22.99 -1.08 -4.91
C ILE A 460 -24.39 -0.49 -5.11
N GLU A 461 -25.25 -0.62 -4.11
CA GLU A 461 -26.64 -0.13 -4.16
C GLU A 461 -26.79 1.19 -3.38
N HIS A 462 -26.00 1.40 -2.32
CA HIS A 462 -26.07 2.60 -1.50
C HIS A 462 -24.67 3.14 -1.20
N ILE A 463 -24.43 4.40 -1.57
CA ILE A 463 -23.19 5.14 -1.25
C ILE A 463 -23.56 6.37 -0.42
N ASN A 464 -22.90 6.54 0.73
CA ASN A 464 -23.06 7.72 1.58
C ASN A 464 -21.73 8.46 1.76
N LEU A 465 -21.67 9.70 1.24
CA LEU A 465 -20.54 10.64 1.32
C LEU A 465 -20.88 11.88 2.17
N ALA A 466 -21.92 11.81 3.01
CA ALA A 466 -22.38 12.99 3.73
C ALA A 466 -21.30 13.54 4.68
N GLY A 467 -21.13 14.86 4.67
CA GLY A 467 -20.17 15.60 5.49
C GLY A 467 -18.75 15.71 4.92
N TRP A 468 -18.54 15.30 3.66
CA TRP A 468 -17.22 15.38 3.00
C TRP A 468 -16.77 16.82 2.72
N ASN A 469 -16.01 17.43 3.63
CA ASN A 469 -15.34 18.71 3.37
C ASN A 469 -14.15 18.56 2.39
N SER A 470 -14.45 18.42 1.10
CA SER A 470 -13.50 18.14 0.02
C SER A 470 -12.95 19.39 -0.69
N HIS A 471 -12.73 20.50 0.03
CA HIS A 471 -12.34 21.80 -0.55
C HIS A 471 -11.01 21.83 -1.36
N LYS A 472 -10.22 20.75 -1.34
CA LYS A 472 -9.00 20.58 -2.15
C LYS A 472 -9.18 19.65 -3.36
N LEU A 473 -10.36 19.07 -3.54
CA LEU A 473 -10.65 18.13 -4.61
C LEU A 473 -10.63 18.84 -5.97
N LEU A 474 -9.83 18.31 -6.90
CA LEU A 474 -9.64 18.91 -8.24
C LEU A 474 -10.29 18.07 -9.35
N ASP A 475 -10.46 16.76 -9.13
CA ASP A 475 -10.86 15.80 -10.15
C ASP A 475 -11.85 14.76 -9.60
N THR A 476 -13.07 14.76 -10.17
CA THR A 476 -14.14 13.77 -9.93
C THR A 476 -14.50 12.98 -11.19
N SER A 477 -13.59 12.95 -12.17
CA SER A 477 -13.83 12.29 -13.45
C SER A 477 -14.18 10.81 -13.26
N ARG A 478 -15.27 10.40 -13.92
CA ARG A 478 -15.79 9.03 -13.91
C ARG A 478 -16.02 8.44 -12.51
N MET A 479 -16.18 9.27 -11.48
CA MET A 479 -16.29 8.82 -10.10
C MET A 479 -17.40 7.79 -9.88
N PHE A 480 -18.53 7.92 -10.60
CA PHE A 480 -19.68 7.01 -10.56
C PHE A 480 -19.96 6.36 -11.92
N GLU A 481 -18.98 6.30 -12.83
CA GLU A 481 -19.14 5.68 -14.15
C GLU A 481 -19.69 4.25 -14.03
N GLY A 482 -20.71 3.87 -14.80
CA GLY A 482 -21.19 2.48 -14.87
C GLY A 482 -21.79 1.94 -13.57
N THR A 483 -22.27 2.79 -12.66
CA THR A 483 -22.95 2.40 -11.41
C THR A 483 -24.40 1.95 -11.67
N VAL A 484 -24.55 0.81 -12.34
CA VAL A 484 -25.85 0.34 -12.89
C VAL A 484 -26.84 -0.20 -11.85
N THR A 485 -26.39 -0.48 -10.63
CA THR A 485 -27.24 -0.96 -9.53
C THR A 485 -27.53 0.10 -8.47
N LEU A 486 -26.92 1.29 -8.58
CA LEU A 486 -26.98 2.30 -7.54
C LEU A 486 -28.42 2.79 -7.37
N GLN A 487 -28.92 2.72 -6.13
CA GLN A 487 -30.28 3.11 -5.74
C GLN A 487 -30.28 4.44 -5.01
N SER A 488 -29.26 4.71 -4.18
CA SER A 488 -29.10 5.99 -3.48
C SER A 488 -27.65 6.44 -3.44
N LEU A 489 -27.47 7.75 -3.62
CA LEU A 489 -26.20 8.45 -3.49
C LEU A 489 -26.43 9.70 -2.64
N ASP A 490 -25.81 9.77 -1.46
CA ASP A 490 -25.83 10.96 -0.60
C ASP A 490 -24.49 11.69 -0.72
N MET A 491 -24.51 12.92 -1.26
CA MET A 491 -23.35 13.81 -1.39
C MET A 491 -23.51 15.07 -0.55
N THR A 492 -24.38 15.06 0.46
CA THR A 492 -24.70 16.25 1.27
C THR A 492 -23.44 16.80 1.95
N GLY A 493 -23.13 18.08 1.70
CA GLY A 493 -21.93 18.71 2.27
C GLY A 493 -20.62 18.41 1.54
N MET A 494 -20.65 17.75 0.38
CA MET A 494 -19.49 17.58 -0.49
C MET A 494 -19.09 18.93 -1.13
N ASP A 495 -17.88 19.43 -0.85
CA ASP A 495 -17.37 20.66 -1.46
C ASP A 495 -16.70 20.38 -2.81
N THR A 496 -17.32 20.81 -3.91
CA THR A 496 -16.75 20.71 -5.27
C THR A 496 -16.27 22.04 -5.83
N SER A 497 -16.17 23.10 -5.02
CA SER A 497 -15.88 24.47 -5.47
C SER A 497 -14.52 24.64 -6.19
N LYS A 498 -13.59 23.70 -6.01
CA LYS A 498 -12.28 23.67 -6.68
C LYS A 498 -12.16 22.62 -7.79
N VAL A 499 -13.19 21.79 -7.99
CA VAL A 499 -13.18 20.76 -9.02
C VAL A 499 -13.11 21.40 -10.40
N LYS A 500 -12.16 20.96 -11.22
CA LYS A 500 -11.98 21.43 -12.60
C LYS A 500 -12.49 20.42 -13.63
N ASN A 501 -12.43 19.14 -13.29
CA ASN A 501 -12.73 18.04 -14.19
C ASN A 501 -13.88 17.18 -13.67
N MET A 502 -15.02 17.22 -14.36
CA MET A 502 -16.20 16.36 -14.13
C MET A 502 -16.48 15.43 -15.31
N PHE A 503 -15.46 15.16 -16.14
CA PHE A 503 -15.56 14.26 -17.29
C PHE A 503 -16.20 12.92 -16.91
N GLY A 504 -17.33 12.60 -17.53
CA GLY A 504 -18.01 11.31 -17.35
C GLY A 504 -18.42 10.98 -15.92
N MET A 505 -18.58 11.95 -15.01
CA MET A 505 -18.81 11.69 -13.58
C MET A 505 -19.95 10.69 -13.31
N PHE A 506 -21.03 10.75 -14.10
CA PHE A 506 -22.17 9.83 -14.03
C PHE A 506 -22.40 9.01 -15.31
N TYR A 507 -21.41 8.93 -16.21
CA TYR A 507 -21.50 8.16 -17.47
C TYR A 507 -22.00 6.72 -17.22
N LEU A 508 -23.02 6.25 -17.94
CA LEU A 508 -23.63 4.92 -17.78
C LEU A 508 -24.21 4.60 -16.38
N SER A 509 -24.42 5.61 -15.52
CA SER A 509 -25.07 5.39 -14.22
C SER A 509 -26.57 5.09 -14.38
N ALA A 510 -27.15 4.33 -13.45
CA ALA A 510 -28.58 3.98 -13.48
C ALA A 510 -29.35 4.43 -12.23
N LEU A 511 -28.91 5.53 -11.61
CA LEU A 511 -29.47 6.09 -10.39
C LEU A 511 -30.88 6.69 -10.64
N PRO A 512 -31.91 6.32 -9.86
CA PRO A 512 -33.27 6.79 -10.10
C PRO A 512 -33.49 8.26 -9.69
N ASN A 513 -32.77 8.76 -8.68
CA ASN A 513 -32.86 10.12 -8.18
C ASN A 513 -31.45 10.66 -7.88
N LEU A 514 -31.12 11.82 -8.42
CA LEU A 514 -29.82 12.48 -8.22
C LEU A 514 -30.04 13.92 -7.76
N ASP A 515 -29.62 14.23 -6.54
CA ASP A 515 -29.59 15.60 -6.05
C ASP A 515 -28.28 16.29 -6.50
N LEU A 516 -28.41 17.29 -7.35
CA LEU A 516 -27.29 18.10 -7.87
C LEU A 516 -27.10 19.43 -7.12
N THR A 517 -27.98 19.77 -6.17
CA THR A 517 -27.98 21.08 -5.50
C THR A 517 -26.72 21.34 -4.69
N GLN A 518 -26.02 20.28 -4.30
CA GLN A 518 -24.78 20.34 -3.52
C GLN A 518 -23.52 20.59 -4.37
N LEU A 519 -23.61 20.39 -5.70
CA LEU A 519 -22.45 20.55 -6.58
C LEU A 519 -22.24 22.02 -6.93
N ASN A 520 -21.14 22.60 -6.45
CA ASN A 520 -20.62 23.86 -6.96
C ASN A 520 -19.77 23.60 -8.20
N THR A 521 -20.23 24.05 -9.36
CA THR A 521 -19.54 23.83 -10.65
C THR A 521 -18.76 25.06 -11.16
N SER A 522 -18.69 26.15 -10.38
CA SER A 522 -18.11 27.43 -10.84
C SER A 522 -16.65 27.34 -11.30
N SER A 523 -15.87 26.37 -10.83
CA SER A 523 -14.48 26.14 -11.27
C SER A 523 -14.33 25.09 -12.37
N VAL A 524 -15.41 24.43 -12.78
CA VAL A 524 -15.37 23.30 -13.73
C VAL A 524 -15.11 23.83 -15.13
N THR A 525 -14.15 23.22 -15.83
CA THR A 525 -13.82 23.52 -17.23
C THR A 525 -14.20 22.39 -18.19
N ASN A 526 -14.33 21.15 -17.68
CA ASN A 526 -14.64 19.97 -18.48
C ASN A 526 -15.86 19.22 -17.92
N MET A 527 -16.95 19.17 -18.70
CA MET A 527 -18.17 18.40 -18.42
C MET A 527 -18.47 17.36 -19.52
N HIS A 528 -17.48 17.03 -20.35
CA HIS A 528 -17.63 16.06 -21.42
C HIS A 528 -18.19 14.74 -20.87
N SER A 529 -19.20 14.18 -21.56
CA SER A 529 -19.89 12.93 -21.20
C SER A 529 -20.47 12.87 -19.77
N MET A 530 -20.61 13.98 -19.02
CA MET A 530 -20.96 13.95 -17.59
C MET A 530 -22.20 13.10 -17.27
N PHE A 531 -23.24 13.15 -18.10
CA PHE A 531 -24.49 12.41 -17.95
C PHE A 531 -24.77 11.45 -19.13
N LYS A 532 -23.74 11.14 -19.94
CA LYS A 532 -23.85 10.29 -21.12
C LYS A 532 -24.44 8.92 -20.75
N GLN A 533 -25.41 8.46 -21.53
CA GLN A 533 -26.06 7.16 -21.41
C GLN A 533 -26.57 6.83 -20.00
N MET A 534 -26.84 7.85 -19.17
CA MET A 534 -27.55 7.63 -17.91
C MET A 534 -28.94 7.09 -18.18
N SER A 535 -29.36 6.13 -17.36
CA SER A 535 -30.66 5.49 -17.46
C SER A 535 -31.39 5.54 -16.11
N ARG A 536 -32.71 5.31 -16.11
CA ARG A 536 -33.58 5.27 -14.91
C ARG A 536 -33.74 6.58 -14.12
N ILE A 537 -32.97 7.62 -14.42
CA ILE A 537 -33.07 8.93 -13.76
C ILE A 537 -34.45 9.56 -14.01
N SER A 538 -35.13 10.00 -12.95
CA SER A 538 -36.47 10.60 -13.04
C SER A 538 -36.46 12.00 -13.66
N SER A 539 -35.59 12.86 -13.14
CA SER A 539 -35.40 14.26 -13.57
C SER A 539 -33.99 14.73 -13.20
N LEU A 540 -33.51 15.80 -13.86
CA LEU A 540 -32.27 16.50 -13.51
C LEU A 540 -32.58 17.97 -13.31
N ASN A 541 -32.03 18.56 -12.24
CA ASN A 541 -32.17 19.97 -11.91
C ASN A 541 -30.79 20.63 -11.89
N PHE A 542 -30.58 21.62 -12.76
CA PHE A 542 -29.31 22.32 -12.91
C PHE A 542 -29.31 23.74 -12.30
N ALA A 543 -30.21 24.04 -11.38
CA ALA A 543 -30.31 25.37 -10.77
C ALA A 543 -29.03 25.82 -10.03
N SER A 544 -28.22 24.88 -9.54
CA SER A 544 -26.93 25.14 -8.87
C SER A 544 -25.74 25.24 -9.84
N PHE A 545 -25.92 24.91 -11.11
CA PHE A 545 -24.81 24.84 -12.05
C PHE A 545 -24.42 26.24 -12.53
N ASP A 546 -23.17 26.60 -12.27
CA ASP A 546 -22.46 27.65 -12.99
C ASP A 546 -21.56 27.00 -14.04
N THR A 547 -21.88 27.19 -15.32
CA THR A 547 -21.13 26.63 -16.44
C THR A 547 -20.27 27.66 -17.16
N SER A 548 -20.12 28.88 -16.60
CA SER A 548 -19.43 30.01 -17.25
C SER A 548 -17.94 29.78 -17.54
N ASN A 549 -17.34 28.76 -16.92
CA ASN A 549 -15.95 28.34 -17.14
C ASN A 549 -15.81 27.06 -17.98
N VAL A 550 -16.91 26.40 -18.34
CA VAL A 550 -16.88 25.13 -19.08
C VAL A 550 -16.56 25.40 -20.55
N THR A 551 -15.55 24.69 -21.08
CA THR A 551 -15.14 24.75 -22.48
C THR A 551 -15.57 23.52 -23.27
N ASP A 552 -15.77 22.38 -22.62
CA ASP A 552 -16.13 21.11 -23.25
C ASP A 552 -17.45 20.54 -22.68
N PHE A 553 -18.48 20.54 -23.52
CA PHE A 553 -19.81 19.94 -23.30
C PHE A 553 -20.05 18.72 -24.21
N GLY A 554 -19.01 18.23 -24.90
CA GLY A 554 -19.11 17.12 -25.84
C GLY A 554 -19.77 15.90 -25.20
N GLU A 555 -20.72 15.29 -25.91
CA GLU A 555 -21.48 14.12 -25.46
C GLU A 555 -22.21 14.26 -24.10
N MET A 556 -22.34 15.46 -23.51
CA MET A 556 -22.77 15.60 -22.10
C MET A 556 -24.08 14.86 -21.77
N PHE A 557 -25.06 14.88 -22.66
CA PHE A 557 -26.35 14.18 -22.51
C PHE A 557 -26.56 13.06 -23.53
N ARG A 558 -25.52 12.66 -24.26
CA ARG A 558 -25.66 11.66 -25.34
C ARG A 558 -26.30 10.38 -24.83
N GLY A 559 -27.38 9.95 -25.44
CA GLY A 559 -28.08 8.70 -25.15
C GLY A 559 -28.74 8.67 -23.77
N ILE A 560 -28.92 9.82 -23.10
CA ILE A 560 -29.61 9.85 -21.81
C ILE A 560 -31.07 9.42 -21.96
N VAL A 561 -31.53 8.60 -21.02
CA VAL A 561 -32.92 8.17 -20.89
C VAL A 561 -33.48 8.68 -19.57
N ILE A 562 -34.20 9.80 -19.63
CA ILE A 562 -34.78 10.49 -18.48
C ILE A 562 -36.29 10.28 -18.39
N GLY A 563 -36.80 10.03 -17.17
CA GLY A 563 -38.22 9.71 -16.92
C GLY A 563 -39.17 10.84 -17.25
N SER A 564 -38.80 12.09 -16.93
CA SER A 564 -39.56 13.30 -17.27
C SER A 564 -39.60 13.58 -18.79
N ARG A 565 -38.71 12.96 -19.56
CA ARG A 565 -38.54 13.17 -21.02
C ARG A 565 -38.28 14.63 -21.41
N THR A 566 -37.83 15.47 -20.48
CA THR A 566 -37.51 16.89 -20.71
C THR A 566 -36.22 17.25 -20.00
N LEU A 567 -35.49 18.25 -20.50
CA LEU A 567 -34.34 18.86 -19.84
C LEU A 567 -34.47 20.38 -19.88
N ASP A 568 -34.23 21.03 -18.74
CA ASP A 568 -34.17 22.49 -18.64
C ASP A 568 -32.71 22.95 -18.53
N VAL A 569 -32.14 23.41 -19.64
CA VAL A 569 -30.73 23.85 -19.73
C VAL A 569 -30.60 25.38 -19.85
N ARG A 570 -31.66 26.13 -19.51
CA ARG A 570 -31.69 27.59 -19.65
C ARG A 570 -30.73 28.32 -18.70
N SER A 571 -30.26 27.65 -17.65
CA SER A 571 -29.24 28.19 -16.73
C SER A 571 -27.82 28.10 -17.29
N PHE A 572 -27.59 27.36 -18.38
CA PHE A 572 -26.23 27.15 -18.88
C PHE A 572 -25.70 28.44 -19.52
N ASN A 573 -24.53 28.86 -19.07
CA ASN A 573 -23.69 29.82 -19.77
C ASN A 573 -22.68 29.05 -20.63
N THR A 574 -22.76 29.22 -21.95
CA THR A 574 -21.90 28.52 -22.91
C THR A 574 -20.92 29.45 -23.63
N SER A 575 -20.72 30.69 -23.17
CA SER A 575 -19.92 31.70 -23.88
C SER A 575 -18.44 31.31 -24.08
N LYS A 576 -17.94 30.34 -23.31
CA LYS A 576 -16.58 29.76 -23.43
C LYS A 576 -16.54 28.39 -24.11
N ALA A 577 -17.68 27.84 -24.51
CA ALA A 577 -17.75 26.51 -25.08
C ALA A 577 -17.06 26.45 -26.45
N THR A 578 -16.15 25.49 -26.61
CA THR A 578 -15.47 25.21 -27.88
C THR A 578 -15.88 23.85 -28.46
N ALA A 579 -16.41 22.95 -27.64
CA ALA A 579 -16.87 21.61 -28.04
C ALA A 579 -18.29 21.31 -27.55
N MET A 580 -19.19 20.97 -28.49
CA MET A 580 -20.59 20.59 -28.24
C MET A 580 -21.08 19.41 -29.11
N TRP A 581 -20.15 18.69 -29.76
CA TRP A 581 -20.49 17.57 -30.62
C TRP A 581 -21.24 16.48 -29.85
N MET A 582 -22.23 15.86 -30.49
CA MET A 582 -23.10 14.81 -29.92
C MET A 582 -23.81 15.16 -28.60
N MET A 583 -23.90 16.43 -28.19
CA MET A 583 -24.38 16.80 -26.86
C MET A 583 -25.76 16.22 -26.52
N PHE A 584 -26.68 16.17 -27.49
CA PHE A 584 -28.03 15.61 -27.36
C PHE A 584 -28.30 14.44 -28.34
N ASP A 585 -27.26 13.75 -28.81
CA ASP A 585 -27.41 12.59 -29.69
C ASP A 585 -28.18 11.45 -28.97
N GLY A 586 -29.21 10.88 -29.60
CA GLY A 586 -29.90 9.68 -29.14
C GLY A 586 -30.72 9.82 -27.85
N THR A 587 -31.09 11.04 -27.45
CA THR A 587 -31.88 11.25 -26.22
C THR A 587 -33.36 10.83 -26.39
N ASN A 588 -34.03 10.51 -25.27
CA ASN A 588 -35.47 10.20 -25.27
C ASN A 588 -36.38 11.44 -25.07
N LEU A 589 -35.84 12.64 -25.27
CA LEU A 589 -36.53 13.90 -24.98
C LEU A 589 -37.71 14.13 -25.92
N ILE A 590 -38.75 14.81 -25.44
CA ILE A 590 -39.94 15.18 -26.20
C ILE A 590 -40.16 16.69 -26.19
N GLY A 591 -41.05 17.16 -27.08
CA GLY A 591 -41.47 18.56 -27.09
C GLY A 591 -40.39 19.49 -27.64
N ASN A 592 -40.26 20.66 -27.03
CA ASN A 592 -39.31 21.69 -27.45
C ASN A 592 -38.10 21.72 -26.50
N LEU A 593 -36.90 21.51 -27.04
CA LEU A 593 -35.66 21.77 -26.32
C LEU A 593 -35.25 23.24 -26.52
N ASP A 594 -35.38 24.03 -25.47
CA ASP A 594 -35.03 25.46 -25.52
C ASP A 594 -33.53 25.69 -25.28
N LEU A 595 -32.82 26.15 -26.32
CA LEU A 595 -31.39 26.47 -26.29
C LEU A 595 -31.12 27.95 -26.60
N SER A 596 -32.13 28.82 -26.46
CA SER A 596 -32.02 30.25 -26.81
C SER A 596 -31.01 31.06 -25.99
N ASN A 597 -30.48 30.49 -24.90
CA ASN A 597 -29.40 31.06 -24.10
C ASN A 597 -28.00 30.60 -24.54
N PHE A 598 -27.89 29.66 -25.49
CA PHE A 598 -26.59 29.11 -25.88
C PHE A 598 -25.88 30.09 -26.81
N ASP A 599 -24.70 30.51 -26.39
CA ASP A 599 -23.68 31.13 -27.23
C ASP A 599 -22.79 30.03 -27.83
N THR A 600 -22.75 29.97 -29.16
CA THR A 600 -21.98 28.98 -29.91
C THR A 600 -20.89 29.63 -30.78
N SER A 601 -20.57 30.91 -30.59
CA SER A 601 -19.68 31.66 -31.48
C SER A 601 -18.25 31.11 -31.58
N HIS A 602 -17.84 30.28 -30.61
CA HIS A 602 -16.52 29.65 -30.52
C HIS A 602 -16.53 28.15 -30.85
N VAL A 603 -17.69 27.58 -31.19
CA VAL A 603 -17.82 26.14 -31.43
C VAL A 603 -17.44 25.82 -32.88
N GLY A 604 -16.40 25.00 -33.05
CA GLY A 604 -15.93 24.55 -34.37
C GLY A 604 -16.58 23.25 -34.86
N ASP A 605 -17.05 22.40 -33.94
CA ASP A 605 -17.64 21.10 -34.24
C ASP A 605 -19.03 20.96 -33.57
N MET A 606 -20.07 20.84 -34.40
CA MET A 606 -21.46 20.58 -34.01
C MET A 606 -21.96 19.23 -34.56
N SER A 607 -21.05 18.33 -34.92
CA SER A 607 -21.41 17.04 -35.50
C SER A 607 -22.31 16.26 -34.55
N ASN A 608 -23.36 15.70 -35.14
CA ASN A 608 -24.34 14.84 -34.50
C ASN A 608 -25.05 15.45 -33.29
N MET A 609 -25.06 16.78 -33.12
CA MET A 609 -25.57 17.43 -31.90
C MET A 609 -27.00 16.99 -31.52
N PHE A 610 -27.90 16.80 -32.49
CA PHE A 610 -29.28 16.33 -32.30
C PHE A 610 -29.56 15.00 -33.01
N SER A 611 -28.50 14.30 -33.44
CA SER A 611 -28.61 13.03 -34.14
C SER A 611 -29.47 12.03 -33.34
N ASN A 612 -30.26 11.20 -34.01
CA ASN A 612 -31.14 10.20 -33.37
C ASN A 612 -32.10 10.75 -32.30
N SER A 613 -32.38 12.06 -32.25
CA SER A 613 -33.39 12.63 -31.35
C SER A 613 -34.80 12.40 -31.91
N VAL A 614 -35.20 11.13 -31.97
CA VAL A 614 -36.40 10.68 -32.71
C VAL A 614 -37.73 11.19 -32.14
N PHE A 615 -37.75 11.64 -30.88
CA PHE A 615 -38.98 12.07 -30.19
C PHE A 615 -39.10 13.58 -29.96
N LEU A 616 -38.06 14.37 -30.24
CA LEU A 616 -38.12 15.82 -30.12
C LEU A 616 -39.04 16.39 -31.20
N ASN A 617 -39.90 17.35 -30.83
CA ASN A 617 -40.76 18.04 -31.79
C ASN A 617 -40.07 19.27 -32.37
N SER A 618 -39.23 19.95 -31.57
CA SER A 618 -38.48 21.13 -32.00
C SER A 618 -37.25 21.36 -31.13
N VAL A 619 -36.30 22.13 -31.66
CA VAL A 619 -35.17 22.70 -30.91
C VAL A 619 -35.15 24.20 -31.17
N ASN A 620 -34.98 25.01 -30.13
CA ASN A 620 -34.85 26.44 -30.27
C ASN A 620 -33.37 26.82 -30.39
N VAL A 621 -32.89 26.97 -31.62
CA VAL A 621 -31.49 27.31 -31.95
C VAL A 621 -31.33 28.77 -32.38
N SER A 622 -32.27 29.66 -32.03
CA SER A 622 -32.30 31.05 -32.54
C SER A 622 -31.07 31.88 -32.14
N SER A 623 -30.39 31.52 -31.06
CA SER A 623 -29.18 32.20 -30.57
C SER A 623 -27.89 31.65 -31.18
N PHE A 624 -27.95 30.54 -31.91
CA PHE A 624 -26.73 29.89 -32.41
C PHE A 624 -26.03 30.81 -33.40
N ASN A 625 -24.75 31.07 -33.12
CA ASN A 625 -23.82 31.66 -34.08
C ASN A 625 -22.94 30.53 -34.63
N THR A 626 -23.16 30.16 -35.88
CA THR A 626 -22.44 29.05 -36.53
C THR A 626 -21.29 29.51 -37.40
N SER A 627 -20.90 30.79 -37.39
CA SER A 627 -19.88 31.31 -38.30
C SER A 627 -18.50 30.68 -38.11
N ALA A 628 -18.21 30.12 -36.93
CA ALA A 628 -16.96 29.42 -36.64
C ALA A 628 -17.00 27.92 -36.95
N VAL A 629 -18.17 27.36 -37.26
CA VAL A 629 -18.35 25.91 -37.40
C VAL A 629 -17.71 25.43 -38.71
N VAL A 630 -16.91 24.36 -38.60
CA VAL A 630 -16.27 23.67 -39.72
C VAL A 630 -16.93 22.31 -39.96
N ASN A 631 -17.41 21.64 -38.90
CA ASN A 631 -18.03 20.32 -38.97
C ASN A 631 -19.48 20.35 -38.45
N MET A 632 -20.45 20.02 -39.31
CA MET A 632 -21.88 19.86 -38.97
C MET A 632 -22.40 18.45 -39.28
N GLN A 633 -21.51 17.48 -39.50
CA GLN A 633 -21.90 16.13 -39.91
C GLN A 633 -23.03 15.57 -39.04
N GLY A 634 -24.12 15.12 -39.67
CA GLY A 634 -25.21 14.43 -39.00
C GLY A 634 -25.96 15.24 -37.94
N MET A 635 -25.84 16.58 -37.94
CA MET A 635 -26.42 17.41 -36.87
C MET A 635 -27.91 17.15 -36.62
N PHE A 636 -28.71 16.92 -37.68
CA PHE A 636 -30.13 16.55 -37.61
C PHE A 636 -30.40 15.16 -38.19
N TYR A 637 -29.41 14.26 -38.21
CA TYR A 637 -29.58 12.89 -38.69
C TYR A 637 -30.66 12.18 -37.87
N ARG A 638 -31.64 11.56 -38.56
CA ARG A 638 -32.70 10.75 -37.94
C ARG A 638 -33.53 11.48 -36.87
N THR A 639 -33.77 12.77 -37.07
CA THR A 639 -34.64 13.63 -36.26
C THR A 639 -36.12 13.46 -36.65
N LEU A 640 -36.65 12.25 -36.46
CA LEU A 640 -37.97 11.84 -36.98
C LEU A 640 -39.16 12.61 -36.41
N GLY A 641 -39.06 13.12 -35.18
CA GLY A 641 -40.13 13.85 -34.50
C GLY A 641 -40.24 15.33 -34.87
N MET A 642 -39.28 15.89 -35.63
CA MET A 642 -39.15 17.32 -35.86
C MET A 642 -39.72 17.74 -37.22
N PRO A 643 -41.00 18.16 -37.34
CA PRO A 643 -41.62 18.52 -38.63
C PRO A 643 -41.03 19.80 -39.24
N VAL A 644 -40.47 20.68 -38.41
CA VAL A 644 -39.84 21.94 -38.85
C VAL A 644 -38.45 22.07 -38.22
N ILE A 645 -37.44 22.21 -39.06
CA ILE A 645 -36.09 22.58 -38.64
C ILE A 645 -35.87 24.04 -39.01
N ASN A 646 -35.73 24.91 -37.99
CA ASN A 646 -35.47 26.34 -38.21
C ASN A 646 -34.00 26.67 -37.98
N ILE A 647 -33.29 26.93 -39.06
CA ILE A 647 -31.86 27.24 -39.11
C ILE A 647 -31.61 28.54 -39.90
N ALA A 648 -32.59 29.44 -39.94
CA ALA A 648 -32.48 30.70 -40.68
C ALA A 648 -31.30 31.58 -40.22
N ASN A 649 -30.87 31.43 -38.98
CA ASN A 649 -29.71 32.11 -38.39
C ASN A 649 -28.36 31.43 -38.66
N PHE A 650 -28.33 30.23 -39.28
CA PHE A 650 -27.08 29.50 -39.47
C PHE A 650 -26.27 30.13 -40.61
N ASN A 651 -25.10 30.68 -40.27
CA ASN A 651 -24.05 31.04 -41.21
C ASN A 651 -23.14 29.84 -41.44
N THR A 652 -23.20 29.26 -42.63
CA THR A 652 -22.43 28.04 -42.96
C THR A 652 -21.26 28.29 -43.91
N ALA A 653 -20.84 29.55 -44.08
CA ALA A 653 -19.78 29.93 -45.03
C ALA A 653 -18.44 29.20 -44.77
N ASN A 654 -18.16 28.78 -43.53
CA ASN A 654 -16.94 28.07 -43.15
C ASN A 654 -17.11 26.55 -42.99
N VAL A 655 -18.32 26.02 -43.17
CA VAL A 655 -18.60 24.60 -42.96
C VAL A 655 -18.01 23.79 -44.11
N GLN A 656 -17.17 22.83 -43.78
CA GLN A 656 -16.50 21.94 -44.73
C GLN A 656 -17.15 20.55 -44.78
N ASN A 657 -17.70 20.07 -43.67
CA ASN A 657 -18.36 18.77 -43.57
C ASN A 657 -19.86 18.94 -43.23
N MET A 658 -20.71 18.58 -44.20
CA MET A 658 -22.16 18.50 -44.11
C MET A 658 -22.68 17.10 -44.46
N GLN A 659 -21.85 16.07 -44.27
CA GLN A 659 -22.29 14.69 -44.45
C GLN A 659 -23.50 14.40 -43.53
N ASP A 660 -24.52 13.72 -44.06
CA ASP A 660 -25.71 13.26 -43.31
C ASP A 660 -26.55 14.33 -42.57
N VAL A 661 -26.34 15.64 -42.77
CA VAL A 661 -26.97 16.69 -41.93
C VAL A 661 -28.48 16.52 -41.75
N PHE A 662 -29.22 16.25 -42.83
CA PHE A 662 -30.67 16.04 -42.83
C PHE A 662 -31.04 14.60 -43.23
N ARG A 663 -30.10 13.66 -43.18
CA ARG A 663 -30.38 12.27 -43.55
C ARG A 663 -31.47 11.71 -42.63
N GLU A 664 -32.45 11.02 -43.21
CA GLU A 664 -33.57 10.38 -42.50
C GLU A 664 -34.31 11.34 -41.55
N THR A 665 -34.31 12.66 -41.82
CA THR A 665 -35.06 13.61 -40.99
C THR A 665 -36.57 13.45 -41.18
N GLY A 666 -37.34 13.70 -40.13
CA GLY A 666 -38.81 13.81 -40.19
C GLY A 666 -39.30 15.18 -40.66
N ALA A 667 -38.39 16.11 -40.96
CA ALA A 667 -38.75 17.47 -41.34
C ALA A 667 -39.52 17.51 -42.66
N VAL A 668 -40.68 18.18 -42.61
CA VAL A 668 -41.44 18.58 -43.80
C VAL A 668 -40.93 19.90 -44.33
N THR A 669 -40.45 20.78 -43.44
CA THR A 669 -39.95 22.11 -43.79
C THR A 669 -38.60 22.38 -43.11
N ILE A 670 -37.63 22.83 -43.90
CA ILE A 670 -36.39 23.42 -43.40
C ILE A 670 -36.43 24.92 -43.68
N LYS A 671 -36.45 25.73 -42.62
CA LYS A 671 -36.36 27.19 -42.74
C LYS A 671 -34.89 27.59 -42.72
N ALA A 672 -34.43 28.26 -43.76
CA ALA A 672 -33.06 28.73 -43.90
C ALA A 672 -33.04 30.18 -44.42
N SER A 673 -31.86 30.76 -44.59
CA SER A 673 -31.70 32.07 -45.21
C SER A 673 -30.52 32.05 -46.19
N ALA A 674 -30.24 33.19 -46.81
CA ALA A 674 -29.06 33.34 -47.67
C ALA A 674 -27.71 33.12 -46.94
N LEU A 675 -27.70 33.05 -45.59
CA LEU A 675 -26.53 32.70 -44.80
C LEU A 675 -26.15 31.21 -44.88
N PHE A 676 -27.10 30.35 -45.26
CA PHE A 676 -26.83 28.93 -45.48
C PHE A 676 -26.28 28.72 -46.89
N THR A 677 -24.95 28.57 -47.00
CA THR A 677 -24.23 28.34 -48.26
C THR A 677 -23.46 27.02 -48.22
N THR A 678 -23.21 26.44 -49.40
CA THR A 678 -22.44 25.19 -49.54
C THR A 678 -21.10 25.37 -50.28
N ASN A 679 -20.62 26.62 -50.38
CA ASN A 679 -19.46 26.96 -51.22
C ASN A 679 -18.15 26.37 -50.69
N SER A 680 -18.00 26.30 -49.37
CA SER A 680 -16.82 25.74 -48.69
C SER A 680 -16.95 24.24 -48.38
N VAL A 681 -18.09 23.62 -48.74
CA VAL A 681 -18.41 22.24 -48.35
C VAL A 681 -17.64 21.25 -49.22
N ILE A 682 -16.75 20.50 -48.58
CA ILE A 682 -15.91 19.46 -49.17
C ILE A 682 -16.67 18.13 -49.22
N ASP A 683 -17.31 17.76 -48.10
CA ASP A 683 -18.11 16.54 -47.99
C ASP A 683 -19.56 16.91 -47.66
N SER A 684 -20.47 16.54 -48.56
CA SER A 684 -21.92 16.64 -48.39
C SER A 684 -22.61 15.32 -48.65
N SER A 685 -21.87 14.21 -48.54
CA SER A 685 -22.39 12.88 -48.79
C SER A 685 -23.60 12.64 -47.91
N ARG A 686 -24.67 12.16 -48.53
CA ARG A 686 -25.92 11.72 -47.92
C ARG A 686 -26.69 12.81 -47.19
N MET A 687 -26.39 14.08 -47.45
CA MET A 687 -27.00 15.23 -46.78
C MET A 687 -28.52 15.13 -46.65
N PHE A 688 -29.22 14.70 -47.71
CA PHE A 688 -30.68 14.56 -47.73
C PHE A 688 -31.15 13.10 -47.87
N MET A 689 -30.26 12.12 -47.70
CA MET A 689 -30.61 10.73 -47.98
C MET A 689 -31.78 10.29 -47.11
N ASP A 690 -32.80 9.70 -47.73
CA ASP A 690 -34.02 9.24 -47.08
C ASP A 690 -34.81 10.32 -46.30
N ALA A 691 -34.64 11.61 -46.64
CA ALA A 691 -35.46 12.71 -46.16
C ALA A 691 -36.82 12.78 -46.89
N VAL A 692 -37.56 11.67 -46.90
CA VAL A 692 -38.72 11.44 -47.79
C VAL A 692 -39.91 12.38 -47.57
N HIS A 693 -39.96 13.08 -46.44
CA HIS A 693 -41.04 14.00 -46.09
C HIS A 693 -40.77 15.46 -46.49
N LEU A 694 -39.55 15.75 -46.95
CA LEU A 694 -39.09 17.12 -47.20
C LEU A 694 -39.79 17.73 -48.42
N VAL A 695 -40.36 18.92 -48.23
CA VAL A 695 -41.01 19.71 -49.27
C VAL A 695 -40.46 21.13 -49.24
N GLY A 696 -39.86 21.56 -50.35
CA GLY A 696 -39.42 22.94 -50.55
C GLY A 696 -40.58 23.94 -50.60
N GLN A 697 -40.27 25.22 -50.42
CA GLN A 697 -41.24 26.32 -50.38
C GLN A 697 -42.18 26.38 -51.59
N ASN A 698 -41.71 26.02 -52.78
CA ASN A 698 -42.46 26.02 -54.04
C ASN A 698 -42.90 24.60 -54.45
N GLY A 699 -42.93 23.65 -53.50
CA GLY A 699 -43.45 22.30 -53.68
C GLY A 699 -42.43 21.27 -54.19
N THR A 700 -41.13 21.60 -54.24
CA THR A 700 -40.10 20.62 -54.61
C THR A 700 -40.07 19.48 -53.61
N THR A 701 -40.40 18.26 -54.03
CA THR A 701 -40.37 17.06 -53.19
C THR A 701 -39.00 16.38 -53.21
N TYR A 702 -38.69 15.59 -52.18
CA TYR A 702 -37.47 14.76 -52.12
C TYR A 702 -37.19 13.97 -53.41
N ASN A 703 -35.96 14.11 -53.91
CA ASN A 703 -35.45 13.42 -55.09
C ASN A 703 -34.74 12.12 -54.72
N ALA A 704 -35.48 11.01 -54.72
CA ALA A 704 -34.94 9.68 -54.43
C ALA A 704 -33.91 9.18 -55.47
N ALA A 705 -33.88 9.74 -56.68
CA ALA A 705 -32.92 9.36 -57.72
C ALA A 705 -31.54 10.02 -57.50
N ASN A 706 -31.49 11.18 -56.84
CA ASN A 706 -30.24 11.83 -56.45
C ASN A 706 -30.29 12.37 -55.01
N PRO A 707 -30.36 11.47 -54.02
CA PRO A 707 -30.61 11.83 -52.63
C PRO A 707 -29.40 12.51 -51.94
N GLN A 708 -28.29 12.57 -52.66
CA GLN A 708 -27.00 13.10 -52.23
C GLN A 708 -26.76 14.54 -52.73
N ASP A 709 -27.68 15.06 -53.55
CA ASP A 709 -27.48 16.29 -54.30
C ASP A 709 -27.54 17.53 -53.39
N LYS A 710 -26.36 17.97 -52.91
CA LYS A 710 -26.25 19.19 -52.11
C LYS A 710 -26.72 20.44 -52.84
N THR A 711 -26.91 20.41 -54.17
CA THR A 711 -27.38 21.60 -54.88
C THR A 711 -28.81 21.97 -54.44
N TYR A 712 -29.61 21.03 -53.92
CA TYR A 712 -30.93 21.30 -53.36
C TYR A 712 -30.89 22.04 -52.00
N ALA A 713 -29.73 22.21 -51.38
CA ALA A 713 -29.53 23.03 -50.17
C ALA A 713 -29.58 24.53 -50.49
N ARG A 714 -30.72 25.00 -51.00
CA ARG A 714 -30.99 26.38 -51.42
C ARG A 714 -32.49 26.68 -51.31
N GLN A 715 -32.85 27.96 -51.44
CA GLN A 715 -34.24 28.39 -51.54
C GLN A 715 -34.94 27.69 -52.70
N ASP A 716 -36.15 27.20 -52.45
CA ASP A 716 -37.03 26.67 -53.50
C ASP A 716 -37.82 27.80 -54.16
N VAL A 717 -37.56 28.06 -55.44
CA VAL A 717 -38.26 29.09 -56.23
C VAL A 717 -38.67 28.53 -57.59
N ALA A 718 -39.61 29.19 -58.26
CA ALA A 718 -40.07 28.78 -59.58
C ALA A 718 -38.89 28.65 -60.57
N GLY A 719 -38.73 27.46 -61.16
CA GLY A 719 -37.66 27.16 -62.12
C GLY A 719 -36.31 26.78 -61.50
N LEU A 720 -36.16 26.82 -60.17
CA LEU A 720 -34.93 26.43 -59.47
C LEU A 720 -35.29 25.60 -58.21
N PRO A 721 -35.37 24.26 -58.33
CA PRO A 721 -35.84 23.42 -57.24
C PRO A 721 -34.88 23.47 -56.04
N GLY A 722 -35.40 23.55 -54.84
CA GLY A 722 -34.63 23.54 -53.59
C GLY A 722 -35.44 22.92 -52.46
N TYR A 723 -34.80 22.67 -51.31
CA TYR A 723 -35.49 22.14 -50.13
C TYR A 723 -35.73 23.16 -49.02
N PHE A 724 -35.26 24.40 -49.17
CA PHE A 724 -35.40 25.41 -48.12
C PHE A 724 -36.56 26.36 -48.35
N THR A 725 -37.15 26.79 -47.24
CA THR A 725 -38.07 27.93 -47.15
C THR A 725 -37.31 29.11 -46.57
N PHE A 726 -37.35 30.24 -47.27
CA PHE A 726 -36.68 31.48 -46.86
C PHE A 726 -37.67 32.47 -46.26
#